data_AF-A0A9W6ZRN4-F1
#
_entry.id   AF-A0A9W6ZRN4-F1
#
_cell.length_a   1.000
_cell.length_b   1.000
_cell.length_c   1.000
_cell.angle_alpha   90.00
_cell.angle_beta   90.00
_cell.angle_gamma   90.00
#
_symmetry.space_group_name_H-M   'P 1'
#
loop_
_entity.id
_entity.type
_entity.pdbx_description
1 polymer ?
#
loop_
_entity_poly.entity_id
_entity_poly.type
_entity_poly.pdbx_seq_one_letter_code
_entity_poly.pdbx_strand_id
1 'polypeptide(L)'
;MLSLGFRGLVVQGVVRALNGLVAFVAVQATLRIYPSITLWNVLHSNWFLLYSLTRSYSNTFECLLVVLTVYFAGRRMTGSAALCAVACLFGRYTGVIIALPALLGSSLDVVSDRLRRRPFSSTRRGLFLSYHLRELLPPALASAAICHALDCALHRAPLWSPPPFWNNLVFNVIGGKAELYGTHWFGWYVVEALPAVLGTHLVGVLANIFFTWSSKRPRSRTPSTPNAARRPRVPSSPSSIISNHYLPMGVKYGCILYVVLLSTQAHKELRFLLPVLPFAAIKSAEGWAALVNARDVARRFTSPMKWLSALLNYGVLLFLGLHHQRLNTKSIEALAPLLSPSRASSVHLLTPCHWSPTNTHLPGYDVDFKVLGCDPECRAEGSCESDDWEEGGIMFVAAKYGDGYRTFAWGGNVGLPDFFLVRHHGEVDEWIQNKGYEKYTLEHVRDLDLPTPGFLEIIGSTLYATSFNAEPYFLSKNGVYRIDAAEAAAGGDFELLTDELDWPNDMTLLPKEMFGFNALAVGHGFLVPLGGHTTGGLSIINLDEPGSKPSIVSQDLDNWFYHKAFALDMDGDGLLDFVTARCRDNVIPFPWNKENKGTLIWLRNPGGDNPLSERWEETELMDGPDFLIDMEEMENPITPGPDFHLLAPQFLTEAINYIYYDESGALQNRTIDTELGNAFAAEFVDVNGDGKMDVLATNHLTANGGVFAYEYDNELGLAKSDIVKHTLADGINNVQKKGMAPGHSFTVYPRGKPEEDGEIPYILVDGDGAENYIMLRPGDKEWEYDMEVLFPTNCTVGKSVSGDIDGDGLTEVFVPLYEKNIVRVLRFKEVEE
;
A
#
# COMPACT_ATOMS: atom_id res chain seq x y z
N MET A 1 12.00 -25.83 -16.01
CA MET A 1 12.41 -26.79 -14.96
C MET A 1 11.19 -27.59 -14.47
N LEU A 2 10.31 -28.04 -15.37
CA LEU A 2 8.90 -28.34 -15.05
C LEU A 2 8.48 -29.82 -15.12
N SER A 3 9.35 -30.78 -15.46
CA SER A 3 8.95 -32.21 -15.57
C SER A 3 9.45 -33.13 -14.46
N LEU A 4 10.05 -32.59 -13.38
CA LEU A 4 10.61 -33.40 -12.26
C LEU A 4 9.82 -33.32 -10.94
N GLY A 5 8.70 -32.59 -10.91
CA GLY A 5 7.94 -32.27 -9.69
C GLY A 5 7.46 -33.50 -8.88
N PHE A 6 7.00 -34.56 -9.56
CA PHE A 6 6.48 -35.75 -8.89
C PHE A 6 7.57 -36.57 -8.17
N ARG A 7 8.78 -36.66 -8.75
CA ARG A 7 9.91 -37.39 -8.14
C ARG A 7 10.59 -36.58 -7.04
N GLY A 8 10.58 -35.25 -7.15
CA GLY A 8 11.14 -34.35 -6.13
C GLY A 8 10.41 -34.40 -4.79
N LEU A 9 9.08 -34.55 -4.79
CA LEU A 9 8.25 -34.51 -3.57
C LEU A 9 8.29 -35.79 -2.74
N VAL A 10 8.30 -36.96 -3.37
CA VAL A 10 8.53 -38.24 -2.68
C VAL A 10 9.94 -38.28 -2.10
N VAL A 11 10.93 -37.79 -2.85
CA VAL A 11 12.31 -37.63 -2.36
C VAL A 11 12.35 -36.63 -1.20
N GLN A 12 11.65 -35.50 -1.26
CA GLN A 12 11.56 -34.54 -0.15
C GLN A 12 10.85 -35.14 1.07
N GLY A 13 9.76 -35.90 0.91
CA GLY A 13 9.06 -36.58 2.00
C GLY A 13 9.93 -37.65 2.67
N VAL A 14 10.65 -38.45 1.88
CA VAL A 14 11.61 -39.45 2.34
C VAL A 14 12.82 -38.78 3.02
N VAL A 15 13.34 -37.69 2.45
CA VAL A 15 14.41 -36.87 3.05
C VAL A 15 13.93 -36.19 4.34
N ARG A 16 12.68 -35.72 4.42
CA ARG A 16 12.08 -35.16 5.66
C ARG A 16 11.99 -36.22 6.76
N ALA A 17 11.54 -37.44 6.43
CA ALA A 17 11.50 -38.56 7.36
C ALA A 17 12.89 -39.03 7.79
N LEU A 18 13.84 -39.13 6.85
CA LEU A 18 15.24 -39.46 7.11
C LEU A 18 15.96 -38.35 7.92
N ASN A 19 15.65 -37.07 7.70
CA ASN A 19 16.24 -35.94 8.41
C ASN A 19 15.78 -35.86 9.87
N GLY A 20 14.47 -36.06 10.11
CA GLY A 20 13.94 -36.22 11.47
C GLY A 20 14.57 -37.42 12.18
N LEU A 21 14.71 -38.55 11.48
CA LEU A 21 15.34 -39.76 11.99
C LEU A 21 16.86 -39.58 12.23
N VAL A 22 17.59 -38.85 11.38
CA VAL A 22 19.04 -38.61 11.52
C VAL A 22 19.34 -37.59 12.62
N ALA A 23 18.55 -36.51 12.75
CA ALA A 23 18.67 -35.59 13.89
C ALA A 23 18.35 -36.32 15.20
N PHE A 24 17.30 -37.15 15.20
CA PHE A 24 16.93 -38.01 16.30
C PHE A 24 18.02 -39.03 16.65
N VAL A 25 18.58 -39.73 15.66
CA VAL A 25 19.65 -40.73 15.83
C VAL A 25 20.97 -40.08 16.23
N ALA A 26 21.28 -38.87 15.76
CA ALA A 26 22.49 -38.13 16.14
C ALA A 26 22.40 -37.58 17.57
N VAL A 27 21.22 -37.10 18.00
CA VAL A 27 20.93 -36.74 19.39
C VAL A 27 20.99 -38.00 20.28
N GLN A 28 20.36 -39.10 19.88
CA GLN A 28 20.44 -40.41 20.56
C GLN A 28 21.89 -40.92 20.69
N ALA A 29 22.69 -40.77 19.65
CA ALA A 29 24.08 -41.23 19.63
C ALA A 29 25.02 -40.33 20.46
N THR A 30 24.63 -39.09 20.73
CA THR A 30 25.29 -38.17 21.69
C THR A 30 24.84 -38.45 23.14
N LEU A 31 23.64 -38.99 23.32
CA LEU A 31 22.99 -39.30 24.60
C LEU A 31 23.28 -40.71 25.17
N ARG A 32 24.43 -41.33 24.88
CA ARG A 32 24.91 -42.56 25.56
C ARG A 32 25.11 -42.42 27.09
N ILE A 33 24.56 -41.36 27.70
CA ILE A 33 24.79 -40.96 29.06
C ILE A 33 23.66 -41.46 29.99
N TYR A 34 22.38 -41.56 29.61
CA TYR A 34 21.36 -42.27 30.44
C TYR A 34 20.11 -42.69 29.62
N PRO A 35 19.68 -43.97 29.64
CA PRO A 35 18.47 -44.43 28.93
C PRO A 35 17.17 -43.76 29.40
N SER A 36 17.08 -43.43 30.69
CA SER A 36 15.94 -42.72 31.26
C SER A 36 15.82 -41.30 30.69
N ILE A 37 16.92 -40.55 30.58
CA ILE A 37 17.00 -39.19 29.98
C ILE A 37 16.68 -39.20 28.49
N THR A 38 16.97 -40.32 27.82
CA THR A 38 16.71 -40.51 26.40
C THR A 38 15.20 -40.58 26.12
N LEU A 39 14.44 -41.37 26.89
CA LEU A 39 12.97 -41.38 26.80
C LEU A 39 12.36 -39.99 27.10
N TRP A 40 12.94 -39.25 28.06
CA TRP A 40 12.49 -37.90 28.42
C TRP A 40 12.63 -36.88 27.27
N ASN A 41 13.72 -36.94 26.51
CA ASN A 41 13.94 -36.07 25.34
C ASN A 41 13.01 -36.41 24.17
N VAL A 42 12.66 -37.68 24.00
CA VAL A 42 11.75 -38.13 22.93
C VAL A 42 10.30 -37.74 23.23
N LEU A 43 9.83 -37.95 24.46
CA LEU A 43 8.46 -37.58 24.90
C LEU A 43 8.25 -36.06 25.00
N HIS A 44 9.32 -35.28 25.08
CA HIS A 44 9.27 -33.81 25.04
C HIS A 44 10.01 -33.36 23.79
N SER A 45 9.72 -33.92 22.62
CA SER A 45 10.32 -33.38 21.40
C SER A 45 9.84 -31.95 21.19
N ASN A 46 10.77 -31.02 20.96
CA ASN A 46 10.46 -29.61 20.79
C ASN A 46 9.50 -29.42 19.60
N TRP A 47 8.33 -28.82 19.85
CA TRP A 47 7.29 -28.64 18.82
C TRP A 47 7.83 -27.90 17.60
N PHE A 48 8.69 -26.89 17.80
CA PHE A 48 9.20 -26.04 16.74
C PHE A 48 10.19 -26.78 15.84
N LEU A 49 11.04 -27.65 16.40
CA LEU A 49 11.88 -28.56 15.62
C LEU A 49 11.01 -29.49 14.76
N LEU A 50 10.01 -30.14 15.35
CA LEU A 50 9.14 -31.06 14.60
C LEU A 50 8.33 -30.35 13.50
N TYR A 51 7.86 -29.14 13.80
CA TYR A 51 7.07 -28.32 12.88
C TYR A 51 7.93 -27.72 11.74
N SER A 52 9.12 -27.18 12.06
CA SER A 52 9.91 -26.37 11.12
C SER A 52 10.91 -27.18 10.28
N LEU A 53 11.37 -28.35 10.77
CA LEU A 53 12.32 -29.21 10.03
C LEU A 53 11.75 -29.77 8.72
N THR A 54 10.42 -29.75 8.58
CA THR A 54 9.75 -30.23 7.35
C THR A 54 9.43 -29.09 6.38
N ARG A 55 9.61 -27.82 6.78
CA ARG A 55 9.13 -26.64 6.06
C ARG A 55 10.24 -25.72 5.54
N SER A 56 11.44 -25.73 6.12
CA SER A 56 12.54 -24.85 5.68
C SER A 56 13.80 -25.64 5.28
N TYR A 57 14.01 -25.83 3.97
CA TYR A 57 15.03 -26.75 3.46
C TYR A 57 16.46 -26.33 3.83
N SER A 58 16.83 -25.06 3.60
CA SER A 58 18.18 -24.55 3.87
C SER A 58 18.53 -24.51 5.36
N ASN A 59 17.64 -23.99 6.21
CA ASN A 59 17.85 -23.96 7.67
C ASN A 59 17.89 -25.36 8.29
N THR A 60 17.09 -26.30 7.75
CA THR A 60 17.11 -27.70 8.19
C THR A 60 18.42 -28.37 7.80
N PHE A 61 18.87 -28.18 6.56
CA PHE A 61 20.14 -28.72 6.07
C PHE A 61 21.32 -28.20 6.91
N GLU A 62 21.36 -26.90 7.18
CA GLU A 62 22.34 -26.28 8.07
C GLU A 62 22.31 -26.87 9.49
N CYS A 63 21.14 -26.96 10.10
CA CYS A 63 20.97 -27.56 11.43
C CYS A 63 21.52 -29.00 11.48
N LEU A 64 21.22 -29.81 10.46
CA LEU A 64 21.73 -31.19 10.35
C LEU A 64 23.26 -31.23 10.23
N LEU A 65 23.84 -30.38 9.39
CA LEU A 65 25.30 -30.30 9.23
C LEU A 65 25.99 -29.88 10.54
N VAL A 66 25.41 -28.95 11.30
CA VAL A 66 25.90 -28.57 12.63
C VAL A 66 25.84 -29.75 13.59
N VAL A 67 24.71 -30.47 13.64
CA VAL A 67 24.55 -31.66 14.50
C VAL A 67 25.54 -32.77 14.11
N LEU A 68 25.69 -33.06 12.81
CA LEU A 68 26.65 -34.06 12.31
C LEU A 68 28.09 -33.65 12.59
N THR A 69 28.43 -32.36 12.47
CA THR A 69 29.75 -31.85 12.82
C THR A 69 30.06 -32.13 14.29
N VAL A 70 29.14 -31.77 15.20
CA VAL A 70 29.33 -32.01 16.63
C VAL A 70 29.40 -33.51 16.95
N TYR A 71 28.58 -34.33 16.30
CA TYR A 71 28.61 -35.78 16.46
C TYR A 71 29.95 -36.40 16.04
N PHE A 72 30.43 -36.10 14.84
CA PHE A 72 31.72 -36.60 14.35
C PHE A 72 32.89 -36.04 15.17
N ALA A 73 32.82 -34.77 15.56
CA ALA A 73 33.80 -34.14 16.44
C ALA A 73 33.83 -34.84 17.81
N GLY A 74 32.69 -35.24 18.37
CA GLY A 74 32.57 -36.02 19.61
C GLY A 74 33.20 -37.40 19.53
N ARG A 75 33.12 -38.03 18.35
CA ARG A 75 33.79 -39.31 18.07
C ARG A 75 35.25 -39.17 17.66
N ARG A 76 35.81 -37.94 17.70
CA ARG A 76 37.17 -37.62 17.23
C ARG A 76 37.41 -37.97 15.75
N MET A 77 36.34 -38.04 14.96
CA MET A 77 36.38 -38.23 13.50
C MET A 77 36.49 -36.87 12.82
N THR A 78 37.62 -36.19 13.02
CA THR A 78 37.74 -34.77 12.66
C THR A 78 37.69 -34.52 11.15
N GLY A 79 38.07 -35.49 10.31
CA GLY A 79 37.92 -35.39 8.85
C GLY A 79 36.46 -35.32 8.42
N SER A 80 35.60 -36.21 8.95
CA SER A 80 34.15 -36.16 8.71
C SER A 80 33.49 -34.92 9.30
N ALA A 81 33.96 -34.47 10.48
CA ALA A 81 33.51 -33.20 11.04
C ALA A 81 33.92 -32.00 10.16
N ALA A 82 35.10 -32.02 9.55
CA ALA A 82 35.54 -30.98 8.62
C ALA A 82 34.71 -30.96 7.33
N LEU A 83 34.35 -32.13 6.79
CA LEU A 83 33.42 -32.23 5.66
C LEU A 83 32.10 -31.50 5.94
N CYS A 84 31.48 -31.81 7.09
CA CYS A 84 30.19 -31.22 7.49
C CYS A 84 30.31 -29.72 7.81
N ALA A 85 31.37 -29.30 8.51
CA ALA A 85 31.58 -27.90 8.87
C ALA A 85 31.78 -27.00 7.63
N VAL A 86 32.48 -27.50 6.61
CA VAL A 86 32.65 -26.77 5.35
C VAL A 86 31.37 -26.76 4.53
N ALA A 87 30.61 -27.86 4.52
CA ALA A 87 29.31 -27.90 3.84
C ALA A 87 28.33 -26.84 4.39
N CYS A 88 28.46 -26.43 5.67
CA CYS A 88 27.67 -25.32 6.21
C CYS A 88 27.86 -24.02 5.42
N LEU A 89 29.07 -23.75 4.90
CA LEU A 89 29.34 -22.53 4.11
C LEU A 89 28.52 -22.48 2.82
N PHE A 90 28.14 -23.62 2.26
CA PHE A 90 27.41 -23.71 0.98
C PHE A 90 25.90 -23.81 1.14
N GLY A 91 25.39 -24.21 2.31
CA GLY A 91 23.96 -24.20 2.63
C GLY A 91 23.50 -22.86 3.18
N ARG A 92 23.73 -22.65 4.48
CA ARG A 92 23.60 -21.37 5.17
C ARG A 92 24.82 -21.21 6.07
N TYR A 93 25.67 -20.25 5.73
CA TYR A 93 27.00 -20.06 6.31
C TYR A 93 27.00 -19.78 7.80
N THR A 94 25.88 -19.34 8.36
CA THR A 94 25.71 -19.02 9.79
C THR A 94 26.05 -20.22 10.70
N GLY A 95 25.77 -21.45 10.27
CA GLY A 95 26.02 -22.66 11.05
C GLY A 95 27.49 -22.92 11.30
N VAL A 96 28.38 -22.32 10.49
CA VAL A 96 29.84 -22.37 10.69
C VAL A 96 30.24 -21.80 12.06
N ILE A 97 29.48 -20.84 12.59
CA ILE A 97 29.73 -20.20 13.88
C ILE A 97 29.67 -21.23 15.03
N ILE A 98 28.86 -22.28 14.89
CA ILE A 98 28.77 -23.40 15.85
C ILE A 98 29.71 -24.54 15.44
N ALA A 99 29.71 -24.89 14.15
CA ALA A 99 30.46 -26.03 13.62
C ALA A 99 31.98 -25.88 13.75
N LEU A 100 32.53 -24.69 13.49
CA LEU A 100 33.98 -24.46 13.52
C LEU A 100 34.56 -24.53 14.94
N PRO A 101 33.99 -23.89 15.98
CA PRO A 101 34.45 -24.09 17.36
C PRO A 101 34.38 -25.55 17.82
N ALA A 102 33.37 -26.31 17.38
CA ALA A 102 33.25 -27.73 17.69
C ALA A 102 34.37 -28.56 17.03
N LEU A 103 34.64 -28.31 15.74
CA LEU A 103 35.73 -28.94 15.00
C LEU A 103 37.09 -28.63 15.62
N LEU A 104 37.36 -27.34 15.91
CA LEU A 104 38.62 -26.89 16.51
C LEU A 104 38.80 -27.45 17.93
N GLY A 105 37.74 -27.52 18.73
CA GLY A 105 37.80 -28.14 20.05
C GLY A 105 38.20 -29.62 19.97
N SER A 106 37.64 -30.37 19.03
CA SER A 106 37.97 -31.77 18.80
C SER A 106 39.37 -31.97 18.21
N SER A 107 39.79 -31.12 17.26
CA SER A 107 41.14 -31.18 16.69
C SER A 107 42.22 -30.90 17.73
N LEU A 108 41.97 -29.93 18.64
CA LEU A 108 42.84 -29.66 19.78
C LEU A 108 42.93 -30.85 20.74
N ASP A 109 41.83 -31.54 21.01
CA ASP A 109 41.82 -32.76 21.82
C ASP A 109 42.63 -33.88 21.18
N VAL A 110 42.49 -34.10 19.87
CA VAL A 110 43.26 -35.12 19.13
C VAL A 110 44.75 -34.78 19.09
N VAL A 111 45.10 -33.52 18.82
CA VAL A 111 46.51 -33.07 18.80
C VAL A 111 47.11 -33.17 20.20
N SER A 112 46.36 -32.80 21.25
CA SER A 112 46.79 -32.92 22.65
C SER A 112 47.04 -34.38 23.05
N ASP A 113 46.17 -35.31 22.66
CA ASP A 113 46.35 -36.74 22.91
C ASP A 113 47.55 -37.30 22.14
N ARG A 114 47.76 -36.90 20.87
CA ARG A 114 48.94 -37.29 20.09
C ARG A 114 50.24 -36.76 20.71
N LEU A 115 50.24 -35.57 21.30
CA LEU A 115 51.40 -35.02 22.04
C LEU A 115 51.69 -35.81 23.32
N ARG A 116 50.66 -36.25 24.06
CA ARG A 116 50.85 -37.06 25.27
C ARG A 116 51.45 -38.44 24.98
N ARG A 117 51.25 -38.98 23.77
CA ARG A 117 51.69 -40.32 23.37
C ARG A 117 53.05 -40.34 22.65
N ARG A 118 53.65 -39.21 22.31
CA ARG A 118 54.94 -39.13 21.60
C ARG A 118 56.08 -38.60 22.48
N PRO A 119 57.32 -39.10 22.34
CA PRO A 119 58.48 -38.54 23.01
C PRO A 119 58.90 -37.17 22.43
N PHE A 120 59.56 -36.41 23.30
CA PHE A 120 59.81 -34.96 23.40
C PHE A 120 60.53 -34.23 22.23
N SER A 121 60.30 -34.54 20.94
CA SER A 121 61.02 -33.86 19.83
C SER A 121 60.18 -32.95 18.90
N SER A 122 58.85 -33.04 18.92
CA SER A 122 57.98 -32.23 18.04
C SER A 122 57.34 -31.03 18.77
N THR A 123 57.54 -29.81 18.26
CA THR A 123 56.89 -28.60 18.80
C THR A 123 55.36 -28.67 18.62
N ARG A 124 54.59 -28.32 19.66
CA ARG A 124 53.11 -28.29 19.66
C ARG A 124 52.51 -27.61 18.42
N ARG A 125 53.13 -26.52 17.96
CA ARG A 125 52.72 -25.78 16.76
C ARG A 125 52.90 -26.58 15.46
N GLY A 126 54.03 -27.27 15.30
CA GLY A 126 54.32 -28.08 14.11
C GLY A 126 53.38 -29.27 13.98
N LEU A 127 53.10 -29.96 15.09
CA LEU A 127 52.14 -31.07 15.09
C LEU A 127 50.72 -30.57 14.79
N PHE A 128 50.31 -29.45 15.39
CA PHE A 128 49.01 -28.84 15.11
C PHE A 128 48.87 -28.48 13.62
N LEU A 129 49.84 -27.77 13.04
CA LEU A 129 49.81 -27.37 11.64
C LEU A 129 49.82 -28.58 10.69
N SER A 130 50.69 -29.57 10.95
CA SER A 130 50.76 -30.79 10.12
C SER A 130 49.46 -31.61 10.17
N TYR A 131 48.80 -31.67 11.33
CA TYR A 131 47.50 -32.32 11.48
C TYR A 131 46.43 -31.61 10.66
N HIS A 132 46.33 -30.28 10.77
CA HIS A 132 45.30 -29.53 10.06
C HIS A 132 45.51 -29.59 8.54
N LEU A 133 46.76 -29.48 8.07
CA LEU A 133 47.08 -29.56 6.64
C LEU A 133 46.89 -30.95 6.02
N ARG A 134 47.13 -32.03 6.77
CA ARG A 134 47.04 -33.40 6.22
C ARG A 134 45.70 -34.08 6.46
N GLU A 135 45.05 -33.80 7.58
CA GLU A 135 43.87 -34.55 8.04
C GLU A 135 42.56 -33.74 7.95
N LEU A 136 42.63 -32.40 7.93
CA LEU A 136 41.44 -31.54 7.88
C LEU A 136 41.31 -30.80 6.55
N LEU A 137 42.43 -30.34 5.98
CA LEU A 137 42.41 -29.57 4.74
C LEU A 137 41.93 -30.40 3.54
N PRO A 138 42.37 -31.66 3.31
CA PRO A 138 41.88 -32.45 2.18
C PRO A 138 40.36 -32.70 2.21
N PRO A 139 39.73 -33.14 3.32
CA PRO A 139 38.28 -33.25 3.36
C PRO A 139 37.60 -31.88 3.22
N ALA A 140 38.13 -30.82 3.83
CA ALA A 140 37.58 -29.47 3.67
C ALA A 140 37.54 -29.02 2.19
N LEU A 141 38.65 -29.18 1.46
CA LEU A 141 38.73 -28.82 0.03
C LEU A 141 37.82 -29.70 -0.83
N ALA A 142 37.75 -31.01 -0.54
CA ALA A 142 36.85 -31.91 -1.24
C ALA A 142 35.38 -31.53 -1.04
N SER A 143 34.98 -31.20 0.20
CA SER A 143 33.63 -30.72 0.50
C SER A 143 33.31 -29.44 -0.25
N ALA A 144 34.21 -28.46 -0.21
CA ALA A 144 34.04 -27.21 -0.93
C ALA A 144 33.90 -27.40 -2.46
N ALA A 145 34.75 -28.25 -3.05
CA ALA A 145 34.70 -28.55 -4.48
C ALA A 145 33.40 -29.26 -4.87
N ILE A 146 32.96 -30.25 -4.09
CA ILE A 146 31.72 -31.00 -4.35
C ILE A 146 30.51 -30.07 -4.22
N CYS A 147 30.42 -29.29 -3.14
CA CYS A 147 29.32 -28.36 -2.95
C CYS A 147 29.27 -27.28 -4.04
N HIS A 148 30.42 -26.73 -4.42
CA HIS A 148 30.50 -25.74 -5.51
C HIS A 148 30.08 -26.32 -6.86
N ALA A 149 30.57 -27.52 -7.20
CA ALA A 149 30.23 -28.19 -8.44
C ALA A 149 28.74 -28.57 -8.51
N LEU A 150 28.17 -29.06 -7.41
CA LEU A 150 26.74 -29.35 -7.31
C LEU A 150 25.91 -28.09 -7.50
N ASP A 151 26.29 -26.99 -6.87
CA ASP A 151 25.57 -25.72 -6.99
C ASP A 151 25.60 -25.17 -8.42
N CYS A 152 26.79 -25.11 -9.03
CA CYS A 152 26.95 -24.70 -10.43
C CYS A 152 26.12 -25.58 -11.38
N ALA A 153 26.13 -26.91 -11.17
CA ALA A 153 25.32 -27.83 -11.97
C ALA A 153 23.82 -27.62 -11.79
N LEU A 154 23.35 -27.34 -10.57
CA LEU A 154 21.93 -27.09 -10.27
C LEU A 154 21.45 -25.76 -10.84
N HIS A 155 22.27 -24.71 -10.76
CA HIS A 155 21.94 -23.37 -11.24
C HIS A 155 22.29 -23.15 -12.71
N ARG A 156 22.84 -24.17 -13.39
CA ARG A 156 23.37 -24.08 -14.76
C ARG A 156 24.39 -22.95 -14.92
N ALA A 157 25.10 -22.64 -13.84
CA ALA A 157 26.12 -21.62 -13.82
C ALA A 157 27.48 -22.23 -14.21
N PRO A 158 28.36 -21.46 -14.86
CA PRO A 158 29.73 -21.90 -15.10
C PRO A 158 30.46 -22.19 -13.78
N LEU A 159 31.36 -23.18 -13.77
CA LEU A 159 32.16 -23.54 -12.57
C LEU A 159 33.00 -22.39 -11.98
N TRP A 160 33.23 -21.32 -12.75
CA TRP A 160 33.95 -20.12 -12.30
C TRP A 160 33.06 -19.09 -11.59
N SER A 161 31.74 -19.29 -11.55
CA SER A 161 30.83 -18.41 -10.82
C SER A 161 31.19 -18.36 -9.33
N PRO A 162 31.01 -17.21 -8.65
CA PRO A 162 31.23 -17.12 -7.22
C PRO A 162 30.34 -18.11 -6.46
N PRO A 163 30.82 -18.75 -5.38
CA PRO A 163 29.99 -19.64 -4.56
C PRO A 163 28.75 -18.92 -4.01
N PRO A 164 27.62 -19.61 -3.77
CA PRO A 164 26.38 -19.01 -3.21
C PRO A 164 26.56 -18.22 -1.92
N PHE A 165 27.54 -18.62 -1.10
CA PHE A 165 27.96 -17.89 0.09
C PHE A 165 28.35 -16.45 -0.23
N TRP A 166 29.11 -16.23 -1.32
CA TRP A 166 29.57 -14.91 -1.73
C TRP A 166 28.39 -14.00 -2.06
N ASN A 167 27.44 -14.49 -2.86
CA ASN A 167 26.24 -13.72 -3.21
C ASN A 167 25.39 -13.39 -1.98
N ASN A 168 25.21 -14.35 -1.07
CA ASN A 168 24.47 -14.11 0.18
C ASN A 168 25.18 -13.14 1.11
N LEU A 169 26.51 -13.18 1.18
CA LEU A 169 27.32 -12.26 1.99
C LEU A 169 27.24 -10.84 1.43
N VAL A 170 27.39 -10.68 0.12
CA VAL A 170 27.27 -9.39 -0.57
C VAL A 170 25.86 -8.82 -0.39
N PHE A 171 24.83 -9.63 -0.60
CA PHE A 171 23.44 -9.20 -0.52
C PHE A 171 23.00 -8.83 0.91
N ASN A 172 23.23 -9.73 1.89
CA ASN A 172 22.67 -9.56 3.24
C ASN A 172 23.59 -8.78 4.19
N VAL A 173 24.92 -8.90 4.06
CA VAL A 173 25.87 -8.34 5.03
C VAL A 173 26.50 -7.05 4.52
N ILE A 174 26.91 -7.00 3.25
CA ILE A 174 27.53 -5.80 2.67
C ILE A 174 26.46 -4.81 2.21
N GLY A 175 25.40 -5.30 1.55
CA GLY A 175 24.35 -4.47 0.96
C GLY A 175 23.26 -4.00 1.93
N GLY A 176 23.22 -4.48 3.18
CA GLY A 176 22.21 -4.07 4.18
C GLY A 176 20.75 -4.39 3.83
N LYS A 177 20.49 -5.05 2.69
CA LYS A 177 19.15 -5.21 2.10
C LYS A 177 18.18 -6.07 2.92
N ALA A 178 18.66 -6.70 4.00
CA ALA A 178 17.80 -7.43 4.92
C ALA A 178 16.79 -6.51 5.63
N GLU A 179 17.07 -5.20 5.77
CA GLU A 179 16.16 -4.22 6.38
C GLU A 179 14.82 -4.07 5.63
N LEU A 180 14.79 -4.39 4.34
CA LEU A 180 13.59 -4.31 3.49
C LEU A 180 12.48 -5.28 3.89
N TYR A 181 12.77 -6.27 4.74
CA TYR A 181 11.80 -7.25 5.26
C TYR A 181 11.28 -6.92 6.66
N GLY A 182 11.58 -5.72 7.16
CA GLY A 182 11.24 -5.27 8.50
C GLY A 182 12.41 -5.34 9.48
N THR A 183 12.24 -4.68 10.63
CA THR A 183 13.30 -4.56 11.63
C THR A 183 12.84 -5.00 13.01
N HIS A 184 13.76 -5.57 13.78
CA HIS A 184 13.53 -5.97 15.17
C HIS A 184 14.63 -5.40 16.06
N TRP A 185 14.32 -5.11 17.32
CA TRP A 185 15.32 -4.65 18.29
C TRP A 185 16.38 -5.74 18.60
N PHE A 186 17.56 -5.32 19.08
CA PHE A 186 18.73 -6.20 19.27
C PHE A 186 18.46 -7.44 20.13
N GLY A 187 17.73 -7.31 21.23
CA GLY A 187 17.48 -8.40 22.19
C GLY A 187 16.28 -9.29 21.85
N TRP A 188 15.62 -9.10 20.72
CA TRP A 188 14.46 -9.88 20.28
C TRP A 188 14.70 -11.39 20.35
N TYR A 189 15.88 -11.85 19.89
CA TYR A 189 16.21 -13.27 19.92
C TYR A 189 16.24 -13.87 21.34
N VAL A 190 16.65 -13.09 22.33
CA VAL A 190 16.83 -13.55 23.71
C VAL A 190 15.52 -13.49 24.50
N VAL A 191 14.77 -12.40 24.34
CA VAL A 191 13.57 -12.13 25.15
C VAL A 191 12.31 -12.74 24.55
N GLU A 192 12.22 -12.84 23.22
CA GLU A 192 11.00 -13.26 22.53
C GLU A 192 11.20 -14.58 21.79
N ALA A 193 12.17 -14.63 20.88
CA ALA A 193 12.33 -15.77 19.97
C ALA A 193 12.72 -17.05 20.68
N LEU A 194 13.79 -17.04 21.49
CA LEU A 194 14.26 -18.23 22.21
C LEU A 194 13.20 -18.81 23.13
N PRO A 195 12.49 -18.00 23.95
CA PRO A 195 11.34 -18.49 24.71
C PRO A 195 10.25 -19.12 23.83
N ALA A 196 9.89 -18.48 22.72
CA ALA A 196 8.86 -18.99 21.80
C ALA A 196 9.25 -20.34 21.18
N VAL A 197 10.46 -20.46 20.61
CA VAL A 197 10.92 -21.69 19.95
C VAL A 197 11.23 -22.81 20.94
N LEU A 198 11.68 -22.49 22.16
CA LEU A 198 11.93 -23.51 23.20
C LEU A 198 10.64 -24.00 23.84
N GLY A 199 9.63 -23.14 23.97
CA GLY A 199 8.39 -23.45 24.66
C GLY A 199 8.67 -24.04 26.04
N THR A 200 8.13 -25.23 26.32
CA THR A 200 8.31 -25.85 27.64
C THR A 200 9.73 -26.36 27.92
N HIS A 201 10.60 -26.48 26.89
CA HIS A 201 12.01 -26.81 27.12
C HIS A 201 12.75 -25.73 27.88
N LEU A 202 12.26 -24.49 27.82
CA LEU A 202 12.86 -23.36 28.52
C LEU A 202 12.99 -23.66 30.02
N VAL A 203 11.99 -24.32 30.63
CA VAL A 203 12.00 -24.71 32.04
C VAL A 203 13.19 -25.60 32.37
N GLY A 204 13.44 -26.62 31.55
CA GLY A 204 14.60 -27.50 31.72
C GLY A 204 15.93 -26.77 31.52
N VAL A 205 16.02 -25.87 30.54
CA VAL A 205 17.23 -25.08 30.28
C VAL A 205 17.55 -24.17 31.47
N LEU A 206 16.54 -23.45 31.99
CA LEU A 206 16.69 -22.59 33.17
C LEU A 206 17.05 -23.39 34.42
N ALA A 207 16.44 -24.57 34.61
CA ALA A 207 16.81 -25.47 35.69
C ALA A 207 18.26 -25.93 35.59
N ASN A 208 18.73 -26.30 34.40
CA ASN A 208 20.13 -26.65 34.17
C ASN A 208 21.08 -25.50 34.55
N ILE A 209 20.77 -24.27 34.12
CA ILE A 209 21.54 -23.07 34.46
C ILE A 209 21.56 -22.87 35.99
N PHE A 210 20.40 -22.94 36.65
CA PHE A 210 20.26 -22.76 38.09
C PHE A 210 21.06 -23.80 38.90
N PHE A 211 20.96 -25.09 38.56
CA PHE A 211 21.69 -26.16 39.26
C PHE A 211 23.20 -26.11 38.98
N THR A 212 23.60 -25.72 37.77
CA THR A 212 25.01 -25.52 37.42
C THR A 212 25.61 -24.31 38.16
N TRP A 213 24.84 -23.25 38.36
CA TRP A 213 25.27 -22.07 39.10
C TRP A 213 25.33 -22.31 40.61
N SER A 214 24.30 -22.97 41.17
CA SER A 214 24.24 -23.29 42.61
C SER A 214 25.31 -24.30 43.07
N SER A 215 25.73 -25.21 42.18
CA SER A 215 26.82 -26.18 42.47
C SER A 215 28.23 -25.57 42.49
N LYS A 216 28.42 -24.32 42.03
CA LYS A 216 29.70 -23.60 42.08
C LYS A 216 29.96 -22.84 43.39
N ARG A 217 29.04 -22.85 44.36
CA ARG A 217 29.30 -22.26 45.69
C ARG A 217 30.32 -23.12 46.45
N PRO A 218 31.41 -22.56 47.00
CA PRO A 218 32.42 -23.34 47.71
C PRO A 218 31.79 -23.97 48.96
N ARG A 219 31.75 -25.31 49.00
CA ARG A 219 31.48 -26.05 50.24
C ARG A 219 32.64 -25.77 51.20
N SER A 220 32.35 -25.22 52.38
CA SER A 220 33.31 -25.12 53.48
C SER A 220 33.88 -26.51 53.79
N ARG A 221 35.21 -26.65 53.74
CA ARG A 221 35.91 -27.87 54.14
C ARG A 221 35.80 -28.02 55.66
N THR A 222 35.02 -28.98 56.13
CA THR A 222 35.25 -29.58 57.44
C THR A 222 36.35 -30.65 57.31
N PRO A 223 37.33 -30.71 58.23
CA PRO A 223 38.42 -31.68 58.15
C PRO A 223 37.92 -33.07 58.62
N SER A 224 37.96 -34.06 57.73
CA SER A 224 37.70 -35.46 58.09
C SER A 224 38.99 -36.18 58.49
N THR A 225 38.91 -36.91 59.60
CA THR A 225 39.93 -37.75 60.23
C THR A 225 40.48 -38.86 59.31
N PRO A 226 41.73 -39.32 59.52
CA PRO A 226 42.35 -40.36 58.72
C PRO A 226 42.12 -41.73 59.37
N ASN A 227 41.13 -42.49 58.89
CA ASN A 227 41.14 -43.96 58.87
C ASN A 227 39.81 -44.51 58.32
N ALA A 228 39.79 -44.88 57.04
CA ALA A 228 38.90 -45.92 56.53
C ALA A 228 39.46 -46.46 55.22
N ALA A 229 39.84 -47.73 55.26
CA ALA A 229 40.48 -48.48 54.21
C ALA A 229 39.59 -48.69 52.97
N ARG A 230 40.27 -48.87 51.84
CA ARG A 230 39.87 -49.45 50.55
C ARG A 230 38.46 -50.09 50.52
N ARG A 231 37.53 -49.39 49.85
CA ARG A 231 36.49 -49.99 49.01
C ARG A 231 36.67 -49.44 47.59
N PRO A 232 36.42 -50.21 46.51
CA PRO A 232 36.35 -49.63 45.18
C PRO A 232 35.20 -48.62 45.18
N ARG A 233 35.52 -47.33 44.98
CA ARG A 233 34.49 -46.31 44.77
C ARG A 233 33.77 -46.65 43.47
N VAL A 234 32.57 -47.20 43.58
CA VAL A 234 31.53 -46.95 42.59
C VAL A 234 31.36 -45.42 42.53
N PRO A 235 31.45 -44.78 41.36
CA PRO A 235 31.38 -43.32 41.27
C PRO A 235 29.96 -42.87 41.64
N SER A 236 29.78 -42.41 42.88
CA SER A 236 28.50 -42.00 43.46
C SER A 236 28.24 -40.49 43.34
N SER A 237 28.82 -39.83 42.33
CA SER A 237 28.52 -38.42 42.04
C SER A 237 28.41 -38.16 40.54
N PRO A 238 27.27 -37.62 40.06
CA PRO A 238 27.10 -37.15 38.68
C PRO A 238 28.16 -36.11 38.24
N SER A 239 28.88 -35.51 39.19
CA SER A 239 29.87 -34.46 38.91
C SER A 239 31.24 -34.97 38.43
N SER A 240 31.51 -36.27 38.43
CA SER A 240 32.84 -36.81 38.08
C SER A 240 33.01 -37.26 36.62
N ILE A 241 31.97 -37.10 35.78
CA ILE A 241 32.01 -37.45 34.34
C ILE A 241 31.92 -36.20 33.44
N ILE A 242 31.73 -34.99 34.01
CA ILE A 242 31.62 -33.72 33.25
C ILE A 242 32.94 -32.92 33.30
N SER A 243 34.10 -33.57 33.45
CA SER A 243 35.38 -32.86 33.51
C SER A 243 36.21 -33.13 32.25
N ASN A 244 36.42 -32.06 31.48
CA ASN A 244 37.45 -31.88 30.45
C ASN A 244 37.20 -32.51 29.08
N HIS A 245 36.37 -31.85 28.26
CA HIS A 245 36.57 -31.87 26.82
C HIS A 245 36.37 -30.46 26.26
N TYR A 246 37.26 -30.02 25.38
CA TYR A 246 37.20 -28.71 24.73
C TYR A 246 35.98 -28.61 23.79
N LEU A 247 35.45 -29.74 23.35
CA LEU A 247 34.27 -29.85 22.49
C LEU A 247 32.97 -29.30 23.14
N PRO A 248 32.55 -29.71 24.36
CA PRO A 248 31.43 -29.09 25.08
C PRO A 248 31.52 -27.57 25.26
N MET A 249 32.73 -27.05 25.46
CA MET A 249 32.97 -25.60 25.60
C MET A 249 32.86 -24.91 24.24
N GLY A 250 33.47 -25.48 23.19
CA GLY A 250 33.39 -24.96 21.82
C GLY A 250 31.95 -24.85 21.32
N VAL A 251 31.13 -25.88 21.52
CA VAL A 251 29.70 -25.86 21.16
C VAL A 251 28.93 -24.82 21.96
N LYS A 252 29.14 -24.74 23.29
CA LYS A 252 28.44 -23.78 24.15
C LYS A 252 28.72 -22.33 23.73
N TYR A 253 29.99 -21.97 23.56
CA TYR A 253 30.36 -20.62 23.14
C TYR A 253 29.98 -20.35 21.69
N GLY A 254 30.03 -21.36 20.82
CA GLY A 254 29.53 -21.28 19.45
C GLY A 254 28.04 -20.92 19.41
N CYS A 255 27.19 -21.57 20.21
CA CYS A 255 25.77 -21.23 20.29
C CYS A 255 25.52 -19.81 20.84
N ILE A 256 26.28 -19.37 21.85
CA ILE A 256 26.16 -18.00 22.39
C ILE A 256 26.56 -16.99 21.32
N LEU A 257 27.71 -17.20 20.67
CA LEU A 257 28.21 -16.33 19.62
C LEU A 257 27.24 -16.27 18.44
N TYR A 258 26.65 -17.42 18.07
CA TYR A 258 25.63 -17.50 17.02
C TYR A 258 24.43 -16.60 17.33
N VAL A 259 23.85 -16.69 18.54
CA VAL A 259 22.72 -15.84 18.93
C VAL A 259 23.11 -14.36 18.97
N VAL A 260 24.29 -14.02 19.48
CA VAL A 260 24.77 -12.62 19.51
C VAL A 260 24.96 -12.05 18.11
N LEU A 261 25.55 -12.81 17.19
CA LEU A 261 25.76 -12.38 15.80
C LEU A 261 24.45 -12.31 15.01
N LEU A 262 23.49 -13.20 15.27
CA LEU A 262 22.14 -13.05 14.70
C LEU A 262 21.42 -11.81 15.26
N SER A 263 21.63 -11.48 16.53
CA SER A 263 21.05 -10.29 17.16
C SER A 263 21.49 -8.96 16.53
N THR A 264 22.64 -8.92 15.85
CA THR A 264 23.10 -7.71 15.14
C THR A 264 22.41 -7.51 13.78
N GLN A 265 21.68 -8.50 13.26
CA GLN A 265 20.94 -8.34 12.00
C GLN A 265 19.66 -7.53 12.23
N ALA A 266 19.31 -6.64 11.30
CA ALA A 266 18.09 -5.84 11.41
C ALA A 266 16.82 -6.72 11.32
N HIS A 267 16.71 -7.53 10.26
CA HIS A 267 15.66 -8.53 10.10
C HIS A 267 15.96 -9.82 10.87
N LYS A 268 14.95 -10.37 11.53
CA LYS A 268 15.07 -11.53 12.41
C LYS A 268 13.91 -12.49 12.20
N GLU A 269 14.21 -13.78 12.21
CA GLU A 269 13.21 -14.84 12.08
C GLU A 269 13.45 -15.99 13.05
N LEU A 270 12.37 -16.62 13.53
CA LEU A 270 12.43 -17.77 14.46
C LEU A 270 13.21 -18.95 13.88
N ARG A 271 13.06 -19.22 12.57
CA ARG A 271 13.70 -20.38 11.91
C ARG A 271 15.23 -20.30 11.87
N PHE A 272 15.82 -19.12 12.07
CA PHE A 272 17.28 -18.96 12.13
C PHE A 272 17.85 -19.56 13.42
N LEU A 273 17.04 -19.80 14.45
CA LEU A 273 17.49 -20.45 15.68
C LEU A 273 17.59 -21.99 15.58
N LEU A 274 17.17 -22.59 14.46
CA LEU A 274 17.16 -24.04 14.28
C LEU A 274 18.50 -24.74 14.65
N PRO A 275 19.69 -24.21 14.30
CA PRO A 275 20.97 -24.83 14.68
C PRO A 275 21.27 -24.85 16.19
N VAL A 276 20.61 -24.01 17.00
CA VAL A 276 20.83 -23.92 18.46
C VAL A 276 19.94 -24.92 19.21
N LEU A 277 18.76 -25.21 18.69
CA LEU A 277 17.72 -25.98 19.37
C LEU A 277 18.13 -27.40 19.78
N PRO A 278 18.87 -28.19 18.97
CA PRO A 278 19.32 -29.51 19.40
C PRO A 278 20.14 -29.48 20.69
N PHE A 279 20.98 -28.46 20.87
CA PHE A 279 21.82 -28.31 22.07
C PHE A 279 21.03 -27.77 23.26
N ALA A 280 20.10 -26.86 23.02
CA ALA A 280 19.18 -26.39 24.05
C ALA A 280 18.30 -27.54 24.57
N ALA A 281 17.85 -28.45 23.69
CA ALA A 281 17.12 -29.66 24.08
C ALA A 281 17.97 -30.58 24.97
N ILE A 282 19.25 -30.80 24.65
CA ILE A 282 20.17 -31.57 25.51
C ILE A 282 20.30 -30.93 26.90
N LYS A 283 20.48 -29.60 26.98
CA LYS A 283 20.56 -28.88 28.25
C LYS A 283 19.25 -28.88 29.02
N SER A 284 18.13 -28.82 28.31
CA SER A 284 16.80 -28.98 28.89
C SER A 284 16.67 -30.33 29.58
N ALA A 285 17.07 -31.41 28.92
CA ALA A 285 17.00 -32.77 29.47
C ALA A 285 17.89 -32.96 30.70
N GLU A 286 19.10 -32.40 30.70
CA GLU A 286 19.97 -32.40 31.87
C GLU A 286 19.33 -31.66 33.06
N GLY A 287 18.68 -30.52 32.81
CA GLY A 287 17.98 -29.75 33.86
C GLY A 287 16.74 -30.44 34.39
N TRP A 288 15.95 -31.09 33.52
CA TRP A 288 14.85 -31.96 33.93
C TRP A 288 15.34 -33.13 34.77
N ALA A 289 16.43 -33.79 34.37
CA ALA A 289 17.03 -34.86 35.17
C ALA A 289 17.48 -34.38 36.55
N ALA A 290 18.03 -33.16 36.65
CA ALA A 290 18.38 -32.55 37.92
C ALA A 290 17.16 -32.25 38.80
N LEU A 291 16.05 -31.74 38.21
CA LEU A 291 14.79 -31.50 38.92
C LEU A 291 14.16 -32.77 39.46
N VAL A 292 14.17 -33.86 38.68
CA VAL A 292 13.59 -35.16 39.08
C VAL A 292 14.38 -35.82 40.21
N ASN A 293 15.70 -35.62 40.22
CA ASN A 293 16.58 -36.14 41.26
C ASN A 293 16.63 -35.25 42.53
N ALA A 294 16.01 -34.08 42.52
CA ALA A 294 15.82 -33.26 43.72
C ALA A 294 14.78 -33.91 44.68
N ARG A 295 14.81 -33.56 45.98
CA ARG A 295 14.06 -34.13 47.13
C ARG A 295 12.63 -34.64 46.82
N ASP A 296 12.12 -35.58 47.63
CA ASP A 296 10.78 -36.23 47.46
C ASP A 296 9.59 -35.28 47.18
N VAL A 297 9.60 -34.06 47.72
CA VAL A 297 8.59 -33.02 47.42
C VAL A 297 8.63 -32.58 45.95
N ALA A 298 9.83 -32.42 45.37
CA ALA A 298 10.01 -32.12 43.95
C ALA A 298 9.52 -33.29 43.07
N ARG A 299 9.62 -34.55 43.52
CA ARG A 299 9.07 -35.69 42.77
C ARG A 299 7.54 -35.66 42.65
N ARG A 300 6.82 -35.23 43.70
CA ARG A 300 5.35 -35.08 43.67
C ARG A 300 4.86 -33.98 42.71
N PHE A 301 5.56 -32.85 42.64
CA PHE A 301 5.22 -31.73 41.75
C PHE A 301 5.75 -31.88 40.32
N THR A 302 6.92 -32.51 40.14
CA THR A 302 7.51 -32.67 38.80
C THR A 302 6.80 -33.73 37.96
N SER A 303 6.10 -34.72 38.55
CA SER A 303 5.41 -35.75 37.76
C SER A 303 4.22 -35.22 36.94
N PRO A 304 3.28 -34.43 37.50
CA PRO A 304 2.20 -33.81 36.72
C PRO A 304 2.70 -32.75 35.73
N MET A 305 3.67 -31.92 36.13
CA MET A 305 4.24 -30.89 35.24
C MET A 305 4.91 -31.47 33.99
N LYS A 306 5.47 -32.68 34.07
CA LYS A 306 6.03 -33.39 32.90
C LYS A 306 4.95 -33.75 31.90
N TRP A 307 3.86 -34.38 32.37
CA TRP A 307 2.76 -34.77 31.49
C TRP A 307 2.06 -33.55 30.90
N LEU A 308 1.90 -32.47 31.68
CA LEU A 308 1.39 -31.20 31.17
C LEU A 308 2.31 -30.59 30.12
N SER A 309 3.62 -30.60 30.33
CA SER A 309 4.62 -30.11 29.38
C SER A 309 4.59 -30.90 28.06
N ALA A 310 4.54 -32.23 28.13
CA ALA A 310 4.39 -33.08 26.94
C ALA A 310 3.05 -32.80 26.23
N LEU A 311 1.94 -32.74 26.97
CA LEU A 311 0.61 -32.45 26.43
C LEU A 311 0.58 -31.09 25.71
N LEU A 312 1.20 -30.05 26.29
CA LEU A 312 1.29 -28.73 25.66
C LEU A 312 2.14 -28.75 24.38
N ASN A 313 3.29 -29.43 24.37
CA ASN A 313 4.10 -29.54 23.14
C ASN A 313 3.37 -30.27 22.01
N TYR A 314 2.76 -31.42 22.32
CA TYR A 314 2.01 -32.17 21.32
C TYR A 314 0.73 -31.45 20.90
N GLY A 315 0.05 -30.76 21.82
CA GLY A 315 -1.11 -29.92 21.53
C GLY A 315 -0.76 -28.80 20.56
N VAL A 316 0.32 -28.05 20.82
CA VAL A 316 0.82 -27.01 19.92
C VAL A 316 1.27 -27.61 18.59
N LEU A 317 1.97 -28.75 18.59
CA LEU A 317 2.39 -29.43 17.36
C LEU A 317 1.19 -29.87 16.51
N LEU A 318 0.17 -30.47 17.12
CA LEU A 318 -1.03 -30.93 16.42
C LEU A 318 -1.84 -29.75 15.89
N PHE A 319 -2.02 -28.70 16.69
CA PHE A 319 -2.69 -27.48 16.23
C PHE A 319 -1.93 -26.84 15.06
N LEU A 320 -0.62 -26.63 15.20
CA LEU A 320 0.17 -26.00 14.16
C LEU A 320 0.32 -26.87 12.91
N GLY A 321 0.41 -28.19 13.10
CA GLY A 321 0.55 -29.16 12.00
C GLY A 321 -0.75 -29.45 11.25
N LEU A 322 -1.89 -29.43 11.93
CA LEU A 322 -3.18 -29.84 11.36
C LEU A 322 -4.16 -28.69 11.10
N HIS A 323 -4.03 -27.55 11.78
CA HIS A 323 -5.04 -26.48 11.75
C HIS A 323 -4.45 -25.12 11.37
N HIS A 324 -3.28 -24.75 11.88
CA HIS A 324 -2.64 -23.48 11.54
C HIS A 324 -2.25 -23.43 10.06
N GLN A 325 -2.57 -22.31 9.40
CA GLN A 325 -2.36 -22.09 7.95
C GLN A 325 -3.02 -23.16 7.05
N ARG A 326 -4.03 -23.88 7.55
CA ARG A 326 -4.82 -24.85 6.75
C ARG A 326 -5.61 -24.19 5.61
N LEU A 327 -5.90 -22.89 5.74
CA LEU A 327 -6.62 -22.14 4.72
C LEU A 327 -5.83 -22.12 3.41
N ASN A 328 -4.52 -21.89 3.47
CA ASN A 328 -3.64 -21.77 2.31
C ASN A 328 -3.58 -23.08 1.50
N THR A 329 -3.64 -24.24 2.16
CA THR A 329 -3.69 -25.54 1.47
C THR A 329 -5.08 -25.84 0.94
N LYS A 330 -6.12 -25.54 1.74
CA LYS A 330 -7.52 -25.77 1.34
C LYS A 330 -7.97 -24.91 0.17
N SER A 331 -7.50 -23.67 0.08
CA SER A 331 -7.85 -22.74 -0.99
C SER A 331 -7.37 -23.26 -2.34
N ILE A 332 -6.16 -23.84 -2.38
CA ILE A 332 -5.63 -24.51 -3.58
C ILE A 332 -6.37 -25.82 -3.87
N GLU A 333 -6.67 -26.64 -2.85
CA GLU A 333 -7.45 -27.88 -3.03
C GLU A 333 -8.87 -27.60 -3.55
N ALA A 334 -9.47 -26.45 -3.20
CA ALA A 334 -10.78 -26.02 -3.67
C ALA A 334 -10.80 -25.67 -5.17
N LEU A 335 -9.65 -25.44 -5.80
CA LEU A 335 -9.56 -25.24 -7.25
C LEU A 335 -9.72 -26.56 -8.03
N ALA A 336 -9.38 -27.71 -7.43
CA ALA A 336 -9.41 -29.02 -8.10
C ALA A 336 -10.73 -29.34 -8.84
N PRO A 337 -11.94 -29.11 -8.28
CA PRO A 337 -13.20 -29.34 -9.00
C PRO A 337 -13.45 -28.37 -10.16
N LEU A 338 -12.78 -27.22 -10.20
CA LEU A 338 -12.92 -26.20 -11.25
C LEU A 338 -11.98 -26.44 -12.44
N LEU A 339 -10.95 -27.25 -12.24
CA LEU A 339 -9.90 -27.49 -13.22
C LEU A 339 -10.15 -28.76 -14.03
N SER A 340 -9.69 -28.77 -15.29
CA SER A 340 -9.72 -29.97 -16.13
C SER A 340 -8.33 -30.62 -16.19
N PRO A 341 -8.18 -31.92 -15.90
CA PRO A 341 -6.89 -32.62 -16.01
C PRO A 341 -6.33 -32.68 -17.44
N SER A 342 -7.16 -32.44 -18.46
CA SER A 342 -6.79 -32.53 -19.87
C SER A 342 -6.44 -31.19 -20.53
N ARG A 343 -6.57 -30.08 -19.79
CA ARG A 343 -6.33 -28.72 -20.30
C ARG A 343 -5.44 -27.96 -19.33
N ALA A 344 -4.47 -27.23 -19.86
CA ALA A 344 -3.68 -26.29 -19.06
C ALA A 344 -4.56 -25.10 -18.63
N SER A 345 -4.51 -24.74 -17.36
CA SER A 345 -5.23 -23.59 -16.80
C SER A 345 -4.26 -22.60 -16.18
N SER A 346 -4.60 -21.32 -16.23
CA SER A 346 -3.83 -20.23 -15.62
C SER A 346 -4.58 -19.71 -14.40
N VAL A 347 -3.84 -19.54 -13.28
CA VAL A 347 -4.39 -19.05 -12.01
C VAL A 347 -3.51 -17.94 -11.46
N HIS A 348 -4.09 -16.76 -11.25
CA HIS A 348 -3.37 -15.66 -10.59
C HIS A 348 -3.79 -15.55 -9.11
N LEU A 349 -2.79 -15.48 -8.23
CA LEU A 349 -2.94 -15.45 -6.78
C LEU A 349 -2.85 -14.01 -6.27
N LEU A 350 -3.99 -13.37 -6.03
CA LEU A 350 -4.10 -12.02 -5.45
C LEU A 350 -4.14 -12.12 -3.92
N THR A 351 -2.99 -12.45 -3.37
CA THR A 351 -2.77 -12.70 -1.95
C THR A 351 -1.37 -12.20 -1.58
N PRO A 352 -1.07 -11.93 -0.29
CA PRO A 352 0.30 -11.64 0.13
C PRO A 352 1.29 -12.65 -0.45
N CYS A 353 2.49 -12.19 -0.82
CA CYS A 353 3.42 -13.07 -1.51
C CYS A 353 3.80 -14.31 -0.68
N HIS A 354 4.04 -15.42 -1.38
CA HIS A 354 4.36 -16.75 -0.79
C HIS A 354 3.28 -17.35 0.13
N TRP A 355 2.03 -16.93 0.01
CA TRP A 355 0.94 -17.43 0.86
C TRP A 355 0.52 -18.87 0.53
N SER A 356 0.40 -19.25 -0.75
CA SER A 356 -0.18 -20.55 -1.15
C SER A 356 0.83 -21.58 -1.69
N PRO A 357 0.67 -22.87 -1.33
CA PRO A 357 1.44 -23.97 -1.91
C PRO A 357 0.80 -24.41 -3.23
N THR A 358 1.30 -23.88 -4.35
CA THR A 358 0.78 -23.97 -5.74
C THR A 358 0.58 -25.40 -6.27
N ASN A 359 1.34 -25.85 -7.28
CA ASN A 359 1.15 -27.16 -7.94
C ASN A 359 1.36 -28.36 -7.02
N THR A 360 1.92 -28.16 -5.82
CA THR A 360 2.12 -29.21 -4.82
C THR A 360 0.83 -29.80 -4.26
N HIS A 361 -0.29 -29.08 -4.30
CA HIS A 361 -1.60 -29.52 -3.79
C HIS A 361 -2.62 -29.87 -4.89
N LEU A 362 -2.23 -29.81 -6.17
CA LEU A 362 -3.07 -30.16 -7.32
C LEU A 362 -2.40 -31.24 -8.20
N PRO A 363 -2.16 -32.46 -7.67
CA PRO A 363 -1.49 -33.50 -8.43
C PRO A 363 -2.34 -33.95 -9.63
N GLY A 364 -1.75 -33.92 -10.82
CA GLY A 364 -2.41 -34.36 -12.06
C GLY A 364 -3.10 -33.25 -12.86
N TYR A 365 -3.00 -32.00 -12.43
CA TYR A 365 -3.44 -30.82 -13.18
C TYR A 365 -2.23 -30.04 -13.71
N ASP A 366 -2.37 -29.48 -14.90
CA ASP A 366 -1.37 -28.58 -15.49
C ASP A 366 -1.82 -27.13 -15.26
N VAL A 367 -1.30 -26.51 -14.21
CA VAL A 367 -1.70 -25.15 -13.79
C VAL A 367 -0.51 -24.21 -13.78
N ASP A 368 -0.63 -23.11 -14.50
CA ASP A 368 0.32 -22.00 -14.43
C ASP A 368 -0.11 -21.02 -13.33
N PHE A 369 0.73 -20.87 -12.30
CA PHE A 369 0.43 -20.01 -11.15
C PHE A 369 1.27 -18.75 -11.22
N LYS A 370 0.61 -17.59 -11.22
CA LYS A 370 1.25 -16.28 -11.03
C LYS A 370 1.01 -15.76 -9.61
N VAL A 371 2.07 -15.38 -8.92
CA VAL A 371 2.02 -14.80 -7.56
C VAL A 371 2.42 -13.34 -7.67
N LEU A 372 1.81 -12.47 -6.86
CA LEU A 372 2.20 -11.07 -6.75
C LEU A 372 3.69 -10.94 -6.40
N GLY A 373 4.40 -10.11 -7.15
CA GLY A 373 5.79 -9.76 -6.92
C GLY A 373 5.97 -9.07 -5.56
N CYS A 374 7.00 -9.48 -4.82
CA CYS A 374 7.40 -8.85 -3.57
C CYS A 374 8.93 -8.81 -3.41
N ASP A 375 9.63 -8.79 -4.53
CA ASP A 375 11.07 -8.84 -4.61
C ASP A 375 11.73 -7.63 -3.92
N PRO A 376 12.93 -7.78 -3.35
CA PRO A 376 13.64 -6.66 -2.70
C PRO A 376 13.94 -5.48 -3.61
N GLU A 377 14.00 -5.72 -4.93
CA GLU A 377 14.24 -4.68 -5.92
C GLU A 377 13.02 -3.75 -6.01
N CYS A 378 11.80 -4.28 -6.10
CA CYS A 378 10.59 -3.43 -6.09
C CYS A 378 10.40 -2.69 -4.76
N ARG A 379 10.69 -3.34 -3.61
CA ARG A 379 10.60 -2.66 -2.29
C ARG A 379 11.61 -1.53 -2.14
N ALA A 380 12.74 -1.59 -2.84
CA ALA A 380 13.73 -0.51 -2.84
C ALA A 380 13.34 0.66 -3.76
N GLU A 381 12.44 0.43 -4.71
CA GLU A 381 11.98 1.42 -5.71
C GLU A 381 10.71 2.17 -5.28
N GLY A 382 10.01 1.72 -4.23
CA GLY A 382 8.91 2.45 -3.60
C GLY A 382 7.76 1.55 -3.15
N SER A 383 7.32 0.64 -4.02
CA SER A 383 6.26 -0.33 -3.74
C SER A 383 6.40 -1.59 -4.60
N CYS A 384 5.79 -2.69 -4.16
CA CYS A 384 5.72 -3.94 -4.91
C CYS A 384 4.28 -4.28 -5.26
N GLU A 385 4.06 -5.15 -6.26
CA GLU A 385 2.72 -5.62 -6.63
C GLU A 385 1.92 -6.19 -5.44
N SER A 386 2.60 -6.80 -4.47
CA SER A 386 1.94 -7.28 -3.23
C SER A 386 1.48 -6.15 -2.31
N ASP A 387 2.23 -5.05 -2.27
CA ASP A 387 1.93 -3.88 -1.46
C ASP A 387 0.84 -3.04 -2.17
N ASP A 388 0.96 -2.85 -3.48
CA ASP A 388 -0.04 -2.18 -4.32
C ASP A 388 -1.40 -2.90 -4.31
N TRP A 389 -1.41 -4.23 -4.20
CA TRP A 389 -2.64 -5.00 -4.03
C TRP A 389 -3.26 -4.81 -2.64
N GLU A 390 -2.45 -4.76 -1.57
CA GLU A 390 -2.97 -4.56 -0.21
C GLU A 390 -3.47 -3.12 0.00
N GLU A 391 -2.93 -2.13 -0.73
CA GLU A 391 -3.38 -0.74 -0.68
C GLU A 391 -4.49 -0.42 -1.70
N GLY A 392 -4.40 -0.98 -2.91
CA GLY A 392 -5.26 -0.62 -4.04
C GLY A 392 -6.39 -1.60 -4.37
N GLY A 393 -6.40 -2.81 -3.79
CA GLY A 393 -7.49 -3.78 -3.96
C GLY A 393 -7.90 -4.01 -5.42
N ILE A 394 -9.16 -3.74 -5.76
CA ILE A 394 -9.67 -3.92 -7.13
C ILE A 394 -9.04 -2.95 -8.15
N MET A 395 -8.58 -1.77 -7.73
CA MET A 395 -7.88 -0.81 -8.60
C MET A 395 -6.58 -1.38 -9.13
N PHE A 396 -5.90 -2.20 -8.33
CA PHE A 396 -4.74 -2.96 -8.79
C PHE A 396 -5.11 -3.96 -9.89
N VAL A 397 -6.28 -4.61 -9.80
CA VAL A 397 -6.74 -5.57 -10.82
C VAL A 397 -7.08 -4.85 -12.12
N ALA A 398 -7.82 -3.76 -12.04
CA ALA A 398 -8.17 -2.92 -13.18
C ALA A 398 -6.92 -2.36 -13.88
N ALA A 399 -5.95 -1.85 -13.11
CA ALA A 399 -4.70 -1.33 -13.64
C ALA A 399 -3.82 -2.42 -14.31
N LYS A 400 -3.80 -3.63 -13.76
CA LYS A 400 -2.87 -4.69 -14.19
C LYS A 400 -3.41 -5.64 -15.24
N TYR A 401 -4.72 -5.89 -15.23
CA TYR A 401 -5.38 -6.86 -16.10
C TYR A 401 -6.43 -6.22 -17.02
N GLY A 402 -6.73 -4.93 -16.88
CA GLY A 402 -7.62 -4.20 -17.77
C GLY A 402 -6.94 -3.82 -19.08
N ASP A 403 -7.67 -3.95 -20.20
CA ASP A 403 -7.24 -3.45 -21.50
C ASP A 403 -7.41 -1.93 -21.56
N GLY A 404 -6.46 -1.16 -21.02
CA GLY A 404 -6.45 0.30 -21.16
C GLY A 404 -5.66 1.12 -20.14
N TYR A 405 -5.37 0.59 -18.95
CA TYR A 405 -4.74 1.37 -17.88
C TYR A 405 -3.21 1.30 -17.89
N ARG A 406 -2.57 2.14 -18.71
CA ARG A 406 -1.10 2.28 -18.74
C ARG A 406 -0.61 3.37 -17.77
N THR A 407 -0.68 3.17 -16.45
CA THR A 407 -0.08 4.16 -15.51
C THR A 407 0.68 3.61 -14.32
N PHE A 408 0.92 2.29 -14.21
CA PHE A 408 1.89 1.77 -13.24
C PHE A 408 3.12 1.21 -13.95
N ALA A 409 4.29 1.43 -13.34
CA ALA A 409 5.62 1.18 -13.90
C ALA A 409 6.00 -0.31 -14.08
N TRP A 410 5.05 -1.14 -14.50
CA TRP A 410 5.28 -2.57 -14.73
C TRP A 410 4.91 -2.92 -16.18
N GLY A 411 5.90 -3.45 -16.91
CA GLY A 411 5.78 -3.73 -18.33
C GLY A 411 4.73 -4.80 -18.67
N GLY A 412 3.94 -4.49 -19.70
CA GLY A 412 3.20 -5.43 -20.55
C GLY A 412 1.87 -5.94 -19.98
N ASN A 413 0.80 -5.86 -20.78
CA ASN A 413 -0.49 -6.54 -20.53
C ASN A 413 -0.22 -7.99 -20.10
N VAL A 414 -0.62 -8.33 -18.88
CA VAL A 414 -0.71 -9.73 -18.46
C VAL A 414 -2.09 -10.19 -18.90
N GLY A 415 -2.16 -11.13 -19.86
CA GLY A 415 -3.44 -11.70 -20.28
C GLY A 415 -4.25 -12.22 -19.09
N LEU A 416 -5.58 -12.09 -19.17
CA LEU A 416 -6.49 -12.57 -18.13
C LEU A 416 -6.29 -14.08 -17.88
N PRO A 417 -6.14 -14.51 -16.62
CA PRO A 417 -6.05 -15.92 -16.29
C PRO A 417 -7.42 -16.61 -16.41
N ASP A 418 -7.42 -17.94 -16.50
CA ASP A 418 -8.65 -18.73 -16.42
C ASP A 418 -9.33 -18.57 -15.04
N PHE A 419 -8.55 -18.34 -13.97
CA PHE A 419 -9.07 -18.09 -12.62
C PHE A 419 -8.24 -17.09 -11.82
N PHE A 420 -8.89 -16.36 -10.92
CA PHE A 420 -8.25 -15.63 -9.82
C PHE A 420 -8.50 -16.35 -8.50
N LEU A 421 -7.50 -16.34 -7.61
CA LEU A 421 -7.67 -16.74 -6.22
C LEU A 421 -7.28 -15.57 -5.32
N VAL A 422 -8.29 -15.01 -4.67
CA VAL A 422 -8.22 -13.73 -3.96
C VAL A 422 -8.34 -13.95 -2.46
N ARG A 423 -7.54 -13.23 -1.66
CA ARG A 423 -7.73 -13.19 -0.21
C ARG A 423 -8.81 -12.16 0.10
N HIS A 424 -9.91 -12.64 0.66
CA HIS A 424 -11.10 -11.89 1.09
C HIS A 424 -10.75 -10.50 1.70
N HIS A 425 -11.26 -9.43 1.08
CA HIS A 425 -11.25 -8.05 1.56
C HIS A 425 -12.72 -7.67 1.81
N GLY A 426 -13.05 -7.09 2.97
CA GLY A 426 -14.46 -6.85 3.35
C GLY A 426 -15.26 -6.04 2.34
N GLU A 427 -14.60 -5.14 1.63
CA GLU A 427 -15.16 -4.27 0.58
C GLU A 427 -15.57 -5.04 -0.70
N VAL A 428 -15.01 -6.22 -0.95
CA VAL A 428 -15.32 -7.01 -2.15
C VAL A 428 -16.68 -7.71 -2.04
N ASP A 429 -17.14 -8.06 -0.83
CA ASP A 429 -18.48 -8.63 -0.64
C ASP A 429 -19.57 -7.56 -0.80
N GLU A 430 -19.30 -6.33 -0.37
CA GLU A 430 -20.18 -5.17 -0.57
C GLU A 430 -20.28 -4.84 -2.06
N TRP A 431 -19.14 -4.84 -2.76
CA TRP A 431 -19.10 -4.64 -4.22
C TRP A 431 -19.73 -5.78 -5.04
N ILE A 432 -19.48 -7.05 -4.71
CA ILE A 432 -20.09 -8.20 -5.42
C ILE A 432 -21.61 -8.26 -5.17
N GLN A 433 -22.08 -7.86 -3.98
CA GLN A 433 -23.51 -7.77 -3.70
C GLN A 433 -24.17 -6.59 -4.44
N ASN A 434 -23.44 -5.49 -4.65
CA ASN A 434 -23.93 -4.30 -5.35
C ASN A 434 -23.86 -4.41 -6.88
N LYS A 435 -22.98 -5.25 -7.44
CA LYS A 435 -22.89 -5.55 -8.90
C LYS A 435 -24.15 -6.17 -9.53
N GLY A 436 -25.12 -6.61 -8.72
CA GLY A 436 -26.43 -7.05 -9.20
C GLY A 436 -27.33 -5.94 -9.75
N TYR A 437 -26.89 -4.67 -9.73
CA TYR A 437 -27.73 -3.50 -10.00
C TYR A 437 -27.09 -2.44 -10.92
N GLU A 438 -25.94 -2.72 -11.55
CA GLU A 438 -25.31 -1.71 -12.42
C GLU A 438 -26.03 -1.59 -13.77
N LYS A 439 -26.92 -0.60 -13.91
CA LYS A 439 -27.58 -0.28 -15.19
C LYS A 439 -26.61 0.38 -16.19
N TYR A 440 -25.71 1.25 -15.69
CA TYR A 440 -24.77 2.02 -16.51
C TYR A 440 -23.35 2.07 -15.93
N THR A 441 -22.36 2.08 -16.83
CA THR A 441 -20.93 2.30 -16.53
C THR A 441 -20.37 3.40 -17.42
N LEU A 442 -19.20 3.95 -17.07
CA LEU A 442 -18.46 4.87 -17.93
C LEU A 442 -17.29 4.14 -18.60
N GLU A 443 -17.25 4.17 -19.92
CA GLU A 443 -16.13 3.66 -20.70
C GLU A 443 -15.22 4.78 -21.16
N HIS A 444 -13.90 4.51 -21.15
CA HIS A 444 -12.93 5.44 -21.72
C HIS A 444 -13.01 5.41 -23.25
N VAL A 445 -13.28 6.56 -23.86
CA VAL A 445 -13.36 6.70 -25.31
C VAL A 445 -12.01 7.09 -25.88
N ARG A 446 -11.42 8.18 -25.36
CA ARG A 446 -10.13 8.74 -25.81
C ARG A 446 -9.62 9.83 -24.87
N ASP A 447 -8.41 10.30 -25.13
CA ASP A 447 -7.83 11.49 -24.52
C ASP A 447 -7.56 12.53 -25.62
N LEU A 448 -7.91 13.80 -25.37
CA LEU A 448 -7.65 14.95 -26.25
C LEU A 448 -6.51 15.77 -25.67
N ASP A 449 -5.52 16.14 -26.48
CA ASP A 449 -4.39 16.95 -26.01
C ASP A 449 -4.82 18.40 -25.77
N LEU A 450 -4.60 18.89 -24.54
CA LEU A 450 -4.84 20.28 -24.17
C LEU A 450 -3.87 20.66 -23.03
N PRO A 451 -3.00 21.67 -23.16
CA PRO A 451 -2.09 22.04 -22.09
C PRO A 451 -2.86 22.42 -20.82
N THR A 452 -2.48 21.90 -19.66
CA THR A 452 -2.97 22.30 -18.32
C THR A 452 -4.44 22.74 -18.26
N PRO A 453 -5.40 21.85 -18.60
CA PRO A 453 -6.81 22.21 -18.71
C PRO A 453 -7.42 22.43 -17.32
N GLY A 454 -8.11 23.55 -17.15
CA GLY A 454 -8.69 23.99 -15.87
C GLY A 454 -10.21 23.89 -15.85
N PHE A 455 -10.90 24.66 -16.70
CA PHE A 455 -12.36 24.70 -16.74
C PHE A 455 -12.87 24.33 -18.12
N LEU A 456 -13.87 23.45 -18.16
CA LEU A 456 -14.58 23.06 -19.37
C LEU A 456 -16.03 23.55 -19.32
N GLU A 457 -16.58 23.88 -20.49
CA GLU A 457 -18.00 24.22 -20.64
C GLU A 457 -18.49 23.71 -22.00
N ILE A 458 -19.69 23.12 -22.05
CA ILE A 458 -20.35 22.73 -23.30
C ILE A 458 -21.42 23.76 -23.60
N ILE A 459 -21.34 24.36 -24.79
CA ILE A 459 -22.32 25.34 -25.25
C ILE A 459 -22.76 24.97 -26.65
N GLY A 460 -24.03 24.57 -26.80
CA GLY A 460 -24.52 23.98 -28.04
C GLY A 460 -23.74 22.71 -28.39
N SER A 461 -23.14 22.67 -29.58
CA SER A 461 -22.30 21.56 -30.03
C SER A 461 -20.79 21.84 -29.89
N THR A 462 -20.39 22.81 -29.09
CA THR A 462 -18.97 23.19 -28.95
C THR A 462 -18.51 23.00 -27.52
N LEU A 463 -17.39 22.31 -27.35
CA LEU A 463 -16.68 22.21 -26.09
C LEU A 463 -15.66 23.35 -26.02
N TYR A 464 -15.81 24.21 -25.02
CA TYR A 464 -14.86 25.25 -24.68
C TYR A 464 -14.00 24.83 -23.50
N ALA A 465 -12.76 25.30 -23.50
CA ALA A 465 -11.82 24.97 -22.43
C ALA A 465 -10.90 26.15 -22.12
N THR A 466 -10.65 26.39 -20.84
CA THR A 466 -9.58 27.26 -20.38
C THR A 466 -8.41 26.46 -19.85
N SER A 467 -7.22 27.02 -20.06
CA SER A 467 -5.94 26.43 -19.70
C SER A 467 -5.12 27.45 -18.93
N PHE A 468 -4.51 27.03 -17.84
CA PHE A 468 -3.58 27.86 -17.09
C PHE A 468 -2.56 26.99 -16.34
N ASN A 469 -1.31 27.45 -16.18
CA ASN A 469 -0.32 26.83 -15.29
C ASN A 469 0.00 27.76 -14.12
N ALA A 470 -0.14 27.28 -12.87
CA ALA A 470 0.19 28.01 -11.64
C ALA A 470 1.71 28.25 -11.40
N GLU A 471 2.58 27.93 -12.36
CA GLU A 471 3.99 28.34 -12.40
C GLU A 471 4.16 29.88 -12.48
N PRO A 472 5.36 30.42 -12.14
CA PRO A 472 5.63 31.85 -12.30
C PRO A 472 5.20 32.35 -13.68
N TYR A 473 4.42 33.44 -13.74
CA TYR A 473 3.62 33.84 -14.93
C TYR A 473 4.36 33.77 -16.27
N PHE A 474 5.66 34.13 -16.32
CA PHE A 474 6.48 34.13 -17.52
C PHE A 474 6.82 32.73 -18.06
N LEU A 475 6.48 31.67 -17.34
CA LEU A 475 6.54 30.25 -17.73
C LEU A 475 5.16 29.64 -17.91
N SER A 476 4.09 30.37 -17.57
CA SER A 476 2.74 29.85 -17.62
C SER A 476 2.29 29.64 -19.07
N LYS A 477 1.63 28.51 -19.31
CA LYS A 477 0.86 28.28 -20.54
C LYS A 477 -0.58 28.66 -20.22
N ASN A 478 -1.10 29.64 -20.95
CA ASN A 478 -2.46 30.10 -20.82
C ASN A 478 -3.18 29.93 -22.15
N GLY A 479 -4.49 29.74 -22.10
CA GLY A 479 -5.29 29.97 -23.27
C GLY A 479 -6.75 29.63 -23.08
N VAL A 480 -7.56 30.14 -24.00
CA VAL A 480 -8.95 29.76 -24.17
C VAL A 480 -9.05 29.05 -25.51
N TYR A 481 -9.69 27.89 -25.50
CA TYR A 481 -9.74 26.97 -26.62
C TYR A 481 -11.18 26.56 -26.90
N ARG A 482 -11.44 26.11 -28.13
CA ARG A 482 -12.69 25.44 -28.49
C ARG A 482 -12.44 24.23 -29.37
N ILE A 483 -13.38 23.30 -29.37
CA ILE A 483 -13.43 22.19 -30.33
C ILE A 483 -14.91 21.86 -30.61
N ASP A 484 -15.23 21.54 -31.87
CA ASP A 484 -16.55 21.03 -32.20
C ASP A 484 -16.75 19.63 -31.59
N ALA A 485 -17.93 19.36 -31.07
CA ALA A 485 -18.32 18.10 -30.47
C ALA A 485 -18.01 16.88 -31.36
N ALA A 486 -18.39 16.93 -32.64
CA ALA A 486 -18.17 15.82 -33.56
C ALA A 486 -16.67 15.65 -33.86
N GLU A 487 -15.91 16.74 -33.86
CA GLU A 487 -14.45 16.69 -33.99
C GLU A 487 -13.79 16.14 -32.73
N ALA A 488 -14.25 16.51 -31.53
CA ALA A 488 -13.79 15.94 -30.27
C ALA A 488 -14.01 14.41 -30.25
N ALA A 489 -15.20 13.96 -30.65
CA ALA A 489 -15.52 12.55 -30.83
C ALA A 489 -14.75 11.88 -31.99
N ALA A 490 -14.12 12.65 -32.88
CA ALA A 490 -13.23 12.15 -33.94
C ALA A 490 -11.73 12.25 -33.60
N GLY A 491 -11.37 12.91 -32.48
CA GLY A 491 -9.99 13.10 -32.04
C GLY A 491 -9.33 14.29 -32.74
N GLY A 492 -10.10 15.33 -33.03
CA GLY A 492 -9.62 16.62 -33.51
C GLY A 492 -8.80 17.36 -32.46
N ASP A 493 -8.15 18.42 -32.91
CA ASP A 493 -7.32 19.29 -32.08
C ASP A 493 -8.11 20.52 -31.65
N PHE A 494 -7.87 21.00 -30.43
CA PHE A 494 -8.43 22.25 -29.96
C PHE A 494 -7.95 23.45 -30.80
N GLU A 495 -8.87 24.31 -31.21
CA GLU A 495 -8.58 25.62 -31.79
C GLU A 495 -8.28 26.62 -30.66
N LEU A 496 -7.11 27.26 -30.73
CA LEU A 496 -6.76 28.36 -29.83
C LEU A 496 -7.55 29.62 -30.19
N LEU A 497 -8.38 30.11 -29.27
CA LEU A 497 -9.09 31.38 -29.41
C LEU A 497 -8.20 32.57 -28.99
N THR A 498 -7.48 32.44 -27.88
CA THR A 498 -6.52 33.45 -27.40
C THR A 498 -5.61 32.85 -26.32
N ASP A 499 -4.37 33.33 -26.24
CA ASP A 499 -3.40 33.07 -25.18
C ASP A 499 -2.99 34.35 -24.42
N GLU A 500 -3.73 35.45 -24.65
CA GLU A 500 -3.42 36.77 -24.06
C GLU A 500 -4.00 36.98 -22.66
N LEU A 501 -4.79 36.04 -22.13
CA LEU A 501 -5.35 36.11 -20.79
C LEU A 501 -4.44 35.43 -19.77
N ASP A 502 -4.15 36.12 -18.67
CA ASP A 502 -3.38 35.55 -17.57
C ASP A 502 -4.28 34.70 -16.68
N TRP A 503 -4.05 33.38 -16.70
CA TRP A 503 -4.78 32.40 -15.90
C TRP A 503 -6.31 32.50 -16.03
N PRO A 504 -6.84 32.20 -17.25
CA PRO A 504 -8.28 32.21 -17.49
C PRO A 504 -8.99 31.13 -16.65
N ASN A 505 -10.15 31.49 -16.09
CA ASN A 505 -11.00 30.65 -15.25
C ASN A 505 -12.22 30.13 -16.04
N ASP A 506 -13.43 30.29 -15.48
CA ASP A 506 -14.67 29.83 -16.09
C ASP A 506 -15.19 30.87 -17.08
N MET A 507 -16.17 30.46 -17.88
CA MET A 507 -16.66 31.22 -19.02
C MET A 507 -18.17 31.19 -19.17
N THR A 508 -18.69 32.18 -19.88
CA THR A 508 -20.12 32.33 -20.19
C THR A 508 -20.28 32.76 -21.64
N LEU A 509 -21.14 32.07 -22.40
CA LEU A 509 -21.52 32.52 -23.74
C LEU A 509 -22.43 33.73 -23.65
N LEU A 510 -22.16 34.71 -24.51
CA LEU A 510 -22.91 35.94 -24.56
C LEU A 510 -23.82 35.98 -25.80
N PRO A 511 -25.05 36.51 -25.67
CA PRO A 511 -25.92 36.74 -26.81
C PRO A 511 -25.24 37.63 -27.85
N LYS A 512 -25.40 37.29 -29.13
CA LYS A 512 -24.80 38.04 -30.23
C LYS A 512 -25.28 39.49 -30.25
N GLU A 513 -26.48 39.75 -29.76
CA GLU A 513 -27.13 41.05 -29.68
C GLU A 513 -26.35 42.05 -28.80
N MET A 514 -25.57 41.55 -27.84
CA MET A 514 -24.81 42.38 -26.90
C MET A 514 -23.71 43.19 -27.59
N PHE A 515 -23.06 42.60 -28.61
CA PHE A 515 -21.90 43.22 -29.28
C PHE A 515 -21.96 43.19 -30.82
N GLY A 516 -22.95 42.51 -31.41
CA GLY A 516 -23.06 42.27 -32.85
C GLY A 516 -22.24 41.08 -33.37
N PHE A 517 -21.49 40.40 -32.49
CA PHE A 517 -20.67 39.21 -32.79
C PHE A 517 -20.83 38.17 -31.69
N ASN A 518 -20.51 36.90 -31.99
CA ASN A 518 -20.55 35.83 -30.98
C ASN A 518 -19.40 36.03 -29.98
N ALA A 519 -19.68 36.04 -28.69
CA ALA A 519 -18.67 36.38 -27.67
C ALA A 519 -18.69 35.46 -26.46
N LEU A 520 -17.53 35.32 -25.81
CA LEU A 520 -17.38 34.73 -24.47
C LEU A 520 -16.98 35.80 -23.47
N ALA A 521 -17.59 35.79 -22.30
CA ALA A 521 -17.04 36.40 -21.10
C ALA A 521 -16.17 35.38 -20.36
N VAL A 522 -14.94 35.77 -19.99
CA VAL A 522 -13.99 34.91 -19.28
C VAL A 522 -13.41 35.68 -18.10
N GLY A 523 -13.58 35.14 -16.88
CA GLY A 523 -12.89 35.63 -15.69
C GLY A 523 -11.42 35.20 -15.70
N HIS A 524 -10.50 36.02 -15.21
CA HIS A 524 -9.07 35.67 -15.19
C HIS A 524 -8.30 36.29 -14.01
N GLY A 525 -7.05 35.86 -13.84
CA GLY A 525 -6.13 36.33 -12.79
C GLY A 525 -6.03 35.43 -11.54
N PHE A 526 -6.51 34.19 -11.61
CA PHE A 526 -6.54 33.23 -10.51
C PHE A 526 -5.18 33.05 -9.80
N LEU A 527 -5.08 33.14 -8.46
CA LEU A 527 -3.84 32.93 -7.67
C LEU A 527 -2.72 33.99 -7.82
N VAL A 528 -3.05 35.25 -8.16
CA VAL A 528 -2.16 36.42 -8.35
C VAL A 528 -0.66 36.15 -8.02
N PRO A 529 0.23 36.00 -9.03
CA PRO A 529 1.53 35.35 -8.82
C PRO A 529 2.55 36.22 -8.09
N LEU A 530 3.51 35.55 -7.44
CA LEU A 530 4.87 36.10 -7.32
C LEU A 530 5.46 36.31 -8.72
N GLY A 531 5.44 37.54 -9.25
CA GLY A 531 6.41 37.93 -10.27
C GLY A 531 6.05 38.93 -11.36
N GLY A 532 4.81 39.40 -11.55
CA GLY A 532 4.61 40.41 -12.62
C GLY A 532 3.21 40.89 -12.99
N HIS A 533 2.14 40.11 -12.75
CA HIS A 533 0.77 40.57 -12.99
C HIS A 533 0.11 40.91 -11.66
N THR A 534 -0.38 42.14 -11.53
CA THR A 534 -1.03 42.61 -10.31
C THR A 534 -2.54 42.66 -10.42
N THR A 535 -3.15 42.43 -11.60
CA THR A 535 -4.59 42.64 -11.83
C THR A 535 -5.20 41.50 -12.64
N GLY A 536 -6.21 40.81 -12.11
CA GLY A 536 -7.15 40.00 -12.88
C GLY A 536 -8.30 40.84 -13.45
N GLY A 537 -9.26 40.20 -14.12
CA GLY A 537 -10.37 40.92 -14.73
C GLY A 537 -11.44 40.04 -15.35
N LEU A 538 -12.44 40.70 -15.93
CA LEU A 538 -13.45 40.11 -16.80
C LEU A 538 -13.17 40.54 -18.24
N SER A 539 -12.93 39.56 -19.11
CA SER A 539 -12.55 39.78 -20.51
C SER A 539 -13.57 39.23 -21.49
N ILE A 540 -13.77 39.96 -22.59
CA ILE A 540 -14.66 39.59 -23.70
C ILE A 540 -13.81 39.12 -24.88
N ILE A 541 -14.06 37.89 -25.32
CA ILE A 541 -13.39 37.25 -26.46
C ILE A 541 -14.35 37.24 -27.65
N ASN A 542 -13.91 37.72 -28.81
CA ASN A 542 -14.67 37.66 -30.06
C ASN A 542 -14.48 36.29 -30.73
N LEU A 543 -15.53 35.49 -30.77
CA LEU A 543 -15.51 34.15 -31.36
C LEU A 543 -15.54 34.15 -32.90
N ASP A 544 -15.96 35.25 -33.51
CA ASP A 544 -15.99 35.44 -34.96
C ASP A 544 -14.60 35.82 -35.51
N GLU A 545 -13.68 36.25 -34.65
CA GLU A 545 -12.28 36.60 -34.97
C GLU A 545 -11.28 35.92 -34.01
N PRO A 546 -11.03 34.59 -34.14
CA PRO A 546 -10.04 33.88 -33.32
C PRO A 546 -8.64 34.49 -33.42
N GLY A 547 -7.94 34.55 -32.29
CA GLY A 547 -6.63 35.20 -32.16
C GLY A 547 -6.70 36.72 -31.98
N SER A 548 -7.89 37.32 -31.97
CA SER A 548 -8.05 38.72 -31.59
C SER A 548 -7.75 38.93 -30.10
N LYS A 549 -7.25 40.13 -29.78
CA LYS A 549 -6.98 40.53 -28.41
C LYS A 549 -8.28 40.67 -27.62
N PRO A 550 -8.43 40.00 -26.45
CA PRO A 550 -9.61 40.15 -25.61
C PRO A 550 -9.80 41.58 -25.09
N SER A 551 -11.06 41.99 -24.95
CA SER A 551 -11.43 43.30 -24.41
C SER A 551 -11.76 43.18 -22.92
N ILE A 552 -10.97 43.81 -22.06
CA ILE A 552 -11.22 43.81 -20.61
C ILE A 552 -12.28 44.88 -20.28
N VAL A 553 -13.36 44.47 -19.62
CA VAL A 553 -14.47 45.37 -19.22
C VAL A 553 -14.38 45.81 -17.76
N SER A 554 -13.75 45.02 -16.88
CA SER A 554 -13.57 45.35 -15.46
C SER A 554 -12.46 46.37 -15.20
N GLN A 555 -12.54 47.09 -14.08
CA GLN A 555 -11.49 48.00 -13.62
C GLN A 555 -10.22 47.24 -13.23
N ASP A 556 -9.06 47.85 -13.49
CA ASP A 556 -7.76 47.25 -13.16
C ASP A 556 -7.49 47.44 -11.65
N LEU A 557 -7.82 46.42 -10.85
CA LEU A 557 -7.63 46.45 -9.39
C LEU A 557 -6.53 45.50 -8.93
N ASP A 558 -5.61 46.03 -8.12
CA ASP A 558 -4.49 45.26 -7.59
C ASP A 558 -4.94 44.10 -6.69
N ASN A 559 -4.44 42.91 -7.03
CA ASN A 559 -4.60 41.60 -6.41
C ASN A 559 -6.02 41.02 -6.47
N TRP A 560 -6.84 41.43 -7.43
CA TRP A 560 -8.17 40.85 -7.63
C TRP A 560 -8.19 39.81 -8.76
N PHE A 561 -9.01 38.78 -8.61
CA PHE A 561 -9.32 37.79 -9.65
C PHE A 561 -10.83 37.55 -9.77
N TYR A 562 -11.22 36.97 -10.91
CA TYR A 562 -12.61 36.73 -11.30
C TYR A 562 -12.74 35.31 -11.85
N HIS A 563 -13.79 34.58 -11.46
CA HIS A 563 -14.05 33.22 -11.96
C HIS A 563 -15.04 33.18 -13.11
N LYS A 564 -16.27 33.67 -12.90
CA LYS A 564 -17.38 33.62 -13.85
C LYS A 564 -18.25 34.87 -13.72
N ALA A 565 -18.86 35.30 -14.82
CA ALA A 565 -19.81 36.40 -14.84
C ALA A 565 -21.10 35.97 -15.55
N PHE A 566 -22.23 36.50 -15.11
CA PHE A 566 -23.55 36.28 -15.71
C PHE A 566 -24.03 37.56 -16.39
N ALA A 567 -24.65 37.42 -17.56
CA ALA A 567 -25.18 38.55 -18.32
C ALA A 567 -26.66 38.77 -17.99
N LEU A 568 -27.01 39.96 -17.48
CA LEU A 568 -28.38 40.28 -17.03
C LEU A 568 -28.62 41.79 -17.15
N ASP A 569 -29.82 42.24 -17.55
CA ASP A 569 -30.18 43.67 -17.56
C ASP A 569 -30.50 44.14 -16.14
N MET A 570 -29.56 44.85 -15.49
CA MET A 570 -29.66 45.15 -14.07
C MET A 570 -30.42 46.43 -13.75
N ASP A 571 -30.52 47.36 -14.70
CA ASP A 571 -31.17 48.66 -14.50
C ASP A 571 -32.41 48.88 -15.38
N GLY A 572 -32.78 47.88 -16.18
CA GLY A 572 -33.96 47.87 -17.03
C GLY A 572 -33.82 48.79 -18.24
N ASP A 573 -32.59 49.12 -18.65
CA ASP A 573 -32.33 49.95 -19.83
C ASP A 573 -32.38 49.14 -21.15
N GLY A 574 -32.57 47.83 -21.07
CA GLY A 574 -32.69 46.90 -22.18
C GLY A 574 -31.34 46.40 -22.69
N LEU A 575 -30.24 46.76 -22.05
CA LEU A 575 -28.90 46.24 -22.33
C LEU A 575 -28.53 45.21 -21.27
N LEU A 576 -27.91 44.10 -21.69
CA LEU A 576 -27.35 43.16 -20.74
C LEU A 576 -26.09 43.75 -20.11
N ASP A 577 -26.03 43.70 -18.79
CA ASP A 577 -24.90 44.04 -17.94
C ASP A 577 -24.16 42.77 -17.48
N PHE A 578 -23.18 42.89 -16.59
CA PHE A 578 -22.58 41.73 -15.91
C PHE A 578 -22.75 41.76 -14.40
N VAL A 579 -23.11 40.61 -13.83
CA VAL A 579 -23.00 40.33 -12.39
C VAL A 579 -21.89 39.28 -12.19
N THR A 580 -20.93 39.57 -11.32
CA THR A 580 -19.79 38.68 -11.04
C THR A 580 -19.34 38.80 -9.60
N ALA A 581 -18.76 37.73 -9.07
CA ALA A 581 -17.93 37.82 -7.86
C ALA A 581 -16.50 38.19 -8.25
N ARG A 582 -15.85 38.99 -7.41
CA ARG A 582 -14.40 39.20 -7.46
C ARG A 582 -13.79 38.90 -6.10
N CYS A 583 -12.55 38.44 -6.13
CA CYS A 583 -11.83 38.05 -4.92
C CYS A 583 -10.42 38.59 -4.87
N ARG A 584 -10.00 38.98 -3.68
CA ARG A 584 -8.61 39.24 -3.34
C ARG A 584 -8.18 38.24 -2.28
N ASP A 585 -7.35 37.29 -2.67
CA ASP A 585 -6.70 36.35 -1.76
C ASP A 585 -5.18 36.54 -1.80
N ASN A 586 -4.57 36.78 -0.64
CA ASN A 586 -3.14 36.92 -0.51
C ASN A 586 -2.49 35.58 -0.14
N VAL A 587 -2.20 34.78 -1.16
CA VAL A 587 -1.58 33.45 -1.07
C VAL A 587 -0.27 33.42 -0.24
N ILE A 588 0.39 34.57 -0.02
CA ILE A 588 1.57 34.69 0.85
C ILE A 588 1.27 35.66 2.00
N PRO A 589 1.38 35.26 3.27
CA PRO A 589 1.09 36.14 4.39
C PRO A 589 2.26 37.08 4.69
N PHE A 590 2.33 38.23 4.02
CA PHE A 590 3.20 39.34 4.43
C PHE A 590 2.45 40.33 5.35
N PRO A 591 3.14 40.96 6.32
CA PRO A 591 2.50 41.89 7.28
C PRO A 591 1.83 43.13 6.68
N TRP A 592 2.10 43.44 5.41
CA TRP A 592 1.57 44.59 4.66
C TRP A 592 0.56 44.19 3.59
N ASN A 593 0.19 42.91 3.51
CA ASN A 593 -0.85 42.47 2.58
C ASN A 593 -2.22 42.93 3.05
N LYS A 594 -3.07 43.32 2.09
CA LYS A 594 -4.45 43.73 2.37
C LYS A 594 -5.23 42.53 2.94
N GLU A 595 -6.35 42.75 3.61
CA GLU A 595 -7.19 41.64 4.06
C GLU A 595 -7.78 40.87 2.87
N ASN A 596 -7.96 39.56 3.02
CA ASN A 596 -8.68 38.75 2.05
C ASN A 596 -10.13 39.25 1.95
N LYS A 597 -10.66 39.38 0.74
CA LYS A 597 -11.99 39.97 0.52
C LYS A 597 -12.66 39.40 -0.73
N GLY A 598 -13.92 38.99 -0.59
CA GLY A 598 -14.85 38.78 -1.71
C GLY A 598 -15.88 39.90 -1.82
N THR A 599 -16.32 40.20 -3.03
CA THR A 599 -17.38 41.17 -3.29
C THR A 599 -18.17 40.77 -4.53
N LEU A 600 -19.50 40.82 -4.44
CA LEU A 600 -20.38 40.73 -5.60
C LEU A 600 -20.50 42.12 -6.23
N ILE A 601 -20.28 42.20 -7.53
CA ILE A 601 -20.29 43.45 -8.27
C ILE A 601 -21.18 43.36 -9.51
N TRP A 602 -21.68 44.52 -9.91
CA TRP A 602 -22.37 44.76 -11.17
C TRP A 602 -21.53 45.67 -12.06
N LEU A 603 -21.31 45.27 -13.32
CA LEU A 603 -20.66 46.08 -14.34
C LEU A 603 -21.72 46.52 -15.34
N ARG A 604 -21.97 47.84 -15.41
CA ARG A 604 -22.98 48.39 -16.30
C ARG A 604 -22.47 48.55 -17.73
N ASN A 605 -23.23 48.04 -18.69
CA ASN A 605 -23.00 48.19 -20.11
C ASN A 605 -23.27 49.65 -20.54
N PRO A 606 -22.27 50.37 -21.07
CA PRO A 606 -22.44 51.76 -21.47
C PRO A 606 -23.29 51.93 -22.74
N GLY A 607 -23.58 50.83 -23.46
CA GLY A 607 -24.28 50.83 -24.74
C GLY A 607 -23.51 51.55 -25.85
N GLY A 608 -24.24 51.91 -26.92
CA GLY A 608 -23.70 52.63 -28.08
C GLY A 608 -23.02 51.72 -29.12
N ASP A 609 -22.35 52.35 -30.10
CA ASP A 609 -21.78 51.65 -31.26
C ASP A 609 -20.53 50.81 -30.94
N ASN A 610 -19.89 51.03 -29.78
CA ASN A 610 -18.71 50.28 -29.35
C ASN A 610 -18.60 50.20 -27.82
N PRO A 611 -19.37 49.33 -27.16
CA PRO A 611 -19.40 49.23 -25.70
C PRO A 611 -18.10 48.67 -25.09
N LEU A 612 -17.14 48.23 -25.91
CA LEU A 612 -15.84 47.69 -25.47
C LEU A 612 -14.70 48.73 -25.52
N SER A 613 -14.99 49.99 -25.86
CA SER A 613 -13.95 51.03 -25.99
C SER A 613 -13.36 51.50 -24.66
N GLU A 614 -14.12 51.35 -23.57
CA GLU A 614 -13.74 51.80 -22.22
C GLU A 614 -14.13 50.74 -21.18
N ARG A 615 -13.60 50.89 -19.96
CA ARG A 615 -14.02 50.04 -18.84
C ARG A 615 -15.44 50.38 -18.43
N TRP A 616 -16.18 49.36 -18.00
CA TRP A 616 -17.56 49.50 -17.57
C TRP A 616 -17.62 50.10 -16.17
N GLU A 617 -18.74 50.78 -15.87
CA GLU A 617 -18.99 51.33 -14.55
C GLU A 617 -19.25 50.18 -13.57
N GLU A 618 -18.47 50.11 -12.49
CA GLU A 618 -18.58 49.07 -11.47
C GLU A 618 -19.35 49.57 -10.24
N THR A 619 -20.36 48.82 -9.83
CA THR A 619 -21.08 49.01 -8.56
C THR A 619 -20.87 47.80 -7.66
N GLU A 620 -20.36 48.01 -6.45
CA GLU A 620 -20.34 46.95 -5.43
C GLU A 620 -21.76 46.74 -4.90
N LEU A 621 -22.29 45.52 -5.07
CA LEU A 621 -23.61 45.15 -4.59
C LEU A 621 -23.56 44.72 -3.13
N MET A 622 -22.60 43.85 -2.77
CA MET A 622 -22.43 43.38 -1.39
C MET A 622 -21.07 42.72 -1.14
N ASP A 623 -20.65 42.71 0.12
CA ASP A 623 -19.49 41.96 0.60
C ASP A 623 -19.84 40.47 0.81
N GLY A 624 -18.89 39.57 0.57
CA GLY A 624 -19.03 38.15 0.87
C GLY A 624 -18.64 37.24 -0.29
N PRO A 625 -19.41 37.19 -1.40
CA PRO A 625 -19.13 36.29 -2.51
C PRO A 625 -17.68 36.43 -3.00
N ASP A 626 -16.91 35.35 -2.91
CA ASP A 626 -15.44 35.40 -2.97
C ASP A 626 -14.81 34.38 -3.92
N PHE A 627 -15.57 33.47 -4.52
CA PHE A 627 -14.96 32.40 -5.31
C PHE A 627 -15.81 32.07 -6.52
N LEU A 628 -16.54 30.95 -6.47
CA LEU A 628 -17.52 30.59 -7.49
C LEU A 628 -18.88 31.21 -7.14
N ILE A 629 -19.69 31.43 -8.17
CA ILE A 629 -21.09 31.80 -8.07
C ILE A 629 -21.87 31.01 -9.13
N ASP A 630 -23.10 30.66 -8.80
CA ASP A 630 -24.07 30.11 -9.73
C ASP A 630 -25.37 30.93 -9.68
N MET A 631 -26.06 31.05 -10.81
CA MET A 631 -27.21 31.95 -10.94
C MET A 631 -28.31 31.32 -11.78
N GLU A 632 -29.54 31.41 -11.28
CA GLU A 632 -30.77 31.13 -12.00
C GLU A 632 -31.58 32.43 -12.20
N GLU A 633 -31.97 32.71 -13.44
CA GLU A 633 -32.82 33.84 -13.80
C GLU A 633 -34.30 33.47 -13.62
N MET A 634 -35.11 34.37 -13.06
CA MET A 634 -36.56 34.19 -13.00
C MET A 634 -37.31 35.34 -13.69
N GLU A 635 -38.41 35.02 -14.37
CA GLU A 635 -39.36 36.03 -14.82
C GLU A 635 -40.15 36.56 -13.61
N ASN A 636 -39.92 37.82 -13.19
CA ASN A 636 -40.70 38.46 -12.14
C ASN A 636 -41.85 39.33 -12.72
N PRO A 637 -43.13 38.97 -12.52
CA PRO A 637 -44.25 39.74 -13.06
C PRO A 637 -44.67 40.96 -12.21
N ILE A 638 -44.03 41.23 -11.06
CA ILE A 638 -44.54 42.15 -10.02
C ILE A 638 -43.69 43.42 -9.87
N THR A 639 -42.37 43.34 -10.08
CA THR A 639 -41.44 44.49 -9.92
C THR A 639 -40.60 44.69 -11.16
N PRO A 640 -40.53 45.90 -11.75
CA PRO A 640 -39.59 46.18 -12.84
C PRO A 640 -38.15 46.21 -12.30
N GLY A 641 -37.33 45.26 -12.73
CA GLY A 641 -35.91 45.09 -12.39
C GLY A 641 -35.45 43.66 -12.65
N PRO A 642 -34.14 43.38 -12.65
CA PRO A 642 -33.61 42.01 -12.67
C PRO A 642 -34.12 41.23 -11.46
N ASP A 643 -34.62 40.01 -11.66
CA ASP A 643 -34.84 39.07 -10.57
C ASP A 643 -33.98 37.83 -10.78
N PHE A 644 -33.05 37.60 -9.85
CA PHE A 644 -32.11 36.50 -9.93
C PHE A 644 -31.99 35.81 -8.57
N HIS A 645 -31.70 34.52 -8.66
CA HIS A 645 -31.42 33.64 -7.54
C HIS A 645 -29.97 33.22 -7.66
N LEU A 646 -29.11 33.67 -6.74
CA LEU A 646 -27.66 33.43 -6.81
C LEU A 646 -27.19 32.59 -5.62
N LEU A 647 -26.45 31.52 -5.90
CA LEU A 647 -25.71 30.75 -4.92
C LEU A 647 -24.25 31.20 -4.92
N ALA A 648 -23.74 31.53 -3.75
CA ALA A 648 -22.36 31.89 -3.51
C ALA A 648 -21.74 30.88 -2.54
N PRO A 649 -21.11 29.79 -3.02
CA PRO A 649 -20.18 29.02 -2.22
C PRO A 649 -18.96 29.89 -1.91
N GLN A 650 -18.79 30.26 -0.64
CA GLN A 650 -17.75 31.16 -0.19
C GLN A 650 -16.59 30.38 0.41
N PHE A 651 -15.46 30.42 -0.28
CA PHE A 651 -14.27 29.65 0.07
C PHE A 651 -13.53 30.26 1.27
N LEU A 652 -13.45 31.59 1.35
CA LEU A 652 -12.69 32.29 2.39
C LEU A 652 -13.49 32.46 3.69
N THR A 653 -14.80 32.68 3.58
CA THR A 653 -15.70 32.87 4.73
C THR A 653 -16.34 31.57 5.21
N GLU A 654 -16.12 30.45 4.50
CA GLU A 654 -16.55 29.10 4.87
C GLU A 654 -18.08 28.98 5.00
N ALA A 655 -18.81 29.48 4.01
CA ALA A 655 -20.27 29.47 3.99
C ALA A 655 -20.86 29.25 2.60
N ILE A 656 -22.08 28.73 2.53
CA ILE A 656 -22.91 28.80 1.33
C ILE A 656 -23.97 29.87 1.57
N ASN A 657 -24.01 30.88 0.71
CA ASN A 657 -24.96 31.99 0.80
C ASN A 657 -25.88 32.02 -0.43
N TYR A 658 -27.14 32.34 -0.18
CA TYR A 658 -28.16 32.55 -1.18
C TYR A 658 -28.55 34.03 -1.24
N ILE A 659 -28.41 34.62 -2.41
CA ILE A 659 -28.57 36.06 -2.67
C ILE A 659 -29.75 36.23 -3.63
N TYR A 660 -30.67 37.13 -3.28
CA TYR A 660 -31.94 37.30 -3.98
C TYR A 660 -32.53 38.68 -3.73
N TYR A 661 -33.48 39.12 -4.55
CA TYR A 661 -34.27 40.32 -4.28
C TYR A 661 -35.55 39.98 -3.49
N ASP A 662 -35.84 40.74 -2.45
CA ASP A 662 -37.11 40.58 -1.71
C ASP A 662 -38.29 41.29 -2.39
N GLU A 663 -39.50 41.12 -1.84
CA GLU A 663 -40.74 41.74 -2.33
C GLU A 663 -40.69 43.29 -2.35
N SER A 664 -39.72 43.92 -1.70
CA SER A 664 -39.50 45.37 -1.72
C SER A 664 -38.50 45.82 -2.81
N GLY A 665 -37.88 44.88 -3.52
CA GLY A 665 -36.81 45.11 -4.48
C GLY A 665 -35.45 45.34 -3.83
N ALA A 666 -35.28 44.97 -2.55
CA ALA A 666 -33.99 45.08 -1.87
C ALA A 666 -33.21 43.77 -2.01
N LEU A 667 -31.92 43.86 -2.32
CA LEU A 667 -31.03 42.71 -2.38
C LEU A 667 -30.79 42.18 -0.96
N GLN A 668 -31.03 40.88 -0.78
CA GLN A 668 -30.91 40.16 0.47
C GLN A 668 -29.84 39.07 0.37
N ASN A 669 -29.31 38.66 1.52
CA ASN A 669 -28.40 37.54 1.66
C ASN A 669 -28.88 36.63 2.79
N ARG A 670 -29.06 35.34 2.48
CA ARG A 670 -29.40 34.30 3.43
C ARG A 670 -28.29 33.24 3.45
N THR A 671 -27.72 32.99 4.61
CA THR A 671 -26.80 31.87 4.79
C THR A 671 -27.55 30.53 4.84
N ILE A 672 -27.10 29.57 4.03
CA ILE A 672 -27.59 28.19 3.95
C ILE A 672 -26.83 27.31 4.95
N ASP A 673 -25.50 27.36 4.94
CA ASP A 673 -24.64 26.52 5.78
C ASP A 673 -23.32 27.24 6.12
N THR A 674 -22.86 27.10 7.37
CA THR A 674 -21.56 27.60 7.88
C THR A 674 -20.70 26.49 8.51
N GLU A 675 -21.19 25.24 8.50
CA GLU A 675 -20.52 24.07 9.10
C GLU A 675 -19.82 23.18 8.06
N LEU A 676 -20.03 23.46 6.77
CA LEU A 676 -19.45 22.73 5.64
C LEU A 676 -17.93 22.97 5.46
N GLY A 677 -17.40 24.06 6.02
CA GLY A 677 -16.01 24.49 5.85
C GLY A 677 -15.85 25.31 4.57
N ASN A 678 -14.69 25.22 3.90
CA ASN A 678 -14.43 25.92 2.65
C ASN A 678 -15.39 25.40 1.55
N ALA A 679 -16.47 26.13 1.31
CA ALA A 679 -17.43 25.84 0.25
C ALA A 679 -16.78 26.13 -1.11
N PHE A 680 -16.99 25.25 -2.08
CA PHE A 680 -16.29 25.31 -3.36
C PHE A 680 -17.22 25.46 -4.54
N ALA A 681 -18.09 24.48 -4.77
CA ALA A 681 -19.13 24.53 -5.80
C ALA A 681 -20.52 24.43 -5.16
N ALA A 682 -21.49 25.12 -5.76
CA ALA A 682 -22.91 24.96 -5.47
C ALA A 682 -23.73 25.25 -6.73
N GLU A 683 -24.76 24.45 -7.01
CA GLU A 683 -25.67 24.64 -8.14
C GLU A 683 -27.12 24.33 -7.76
N PHE A 684 -28.07 24.98 -8.43
CA PHE A 684 -29.49 24.63 -8.34
C PHE A 684 -29.78 23.42 -9.22
N VAL A 685 -30.24 22.31 -8.62
CA VAL A 685 -30.58 21.10 -9.37
C VAL A 685 -31.52 20.19 -8.59
N ASP A 686 -32.38 19.45 -9.29
CA ASP A 686 -33.18 18.37 -8.71
C ASP A 686 -32.26 17.15 -8.44
N VAL A 687 -31.90 16.93 -7.18
CA VAL A 687 -30.92 15.91 -6.78
C VAL A 687 -31.60 14.57 -6.49
N ASN A 688 -32.85 14.57 -6.02
CA ASN A 688 -33.58 13.36 -5.63
C ASN A 688 -34.60 12.90 -6.69
N GLY A 689 -34.72 13.62 -7.81
CA GLY A 689 -35.62 13.30 -8.91
C GLY A 689 -37.10 13.58 -8.61
N ASP A 690 -37.43 14.39 -7.60
CA ASP A 690 -38.82 14.65 -7.18
C ASP A 690 -39.51 15.78 -7.98
N GLY A 691 -38.81 16.36 -8.95
CA GLY A 691 -39.28 17.48 -9.77
C GLY A 691 -39.12 18.85 -9.12
N LYS A 692 -38.48 18.93 -7.94
CA LYS A 692 -38.19 20.19 -7.25
C LYS A 692 -36.70 20.46 -7.23
N MET A 693 -36.36 21.74 -7.18
CA MET A 693 -34.96 22.16 -7.16
C MET A 693 -34.41 22.07 -5.74
N ASP A 694 -33.18 21.58 -5.64
CA ASP A 694 -32.36 21.56 -4.44
C ASP A 694 -31.06 22.34 -4.70
N VAL A 695 -30.23 22.45 -3.66
CA VAL A 695 -28.84 22.92 -3.84
C VAL A 695 -27.89 21.74 -3.71
N LEU A 696 -27.18 21.39 -4.79
CA LEU A 696 -26.06 20.46 -4.75
C LEU A 696 -24.78 21.25 -4.45
N ALA A 697 -23.94 20.81 -3.52
CA ALA A 697 -22.72 21.51 -3.16
C ALA A 697 -21.58 20.60 -2.72
N THR A 698 -20.35 21.12 -2.86
CA THR A 698 -19.12 20.52 -2.33
C THR A 698 -18.42 21.43 -1.34
N ASN A 699 -17.76 20.82 -0.36
CA ASN A 699 -16.64 21.47 0.31
C ASN A 699 -15.33 21.09 -0.37
N HIS A 700 -14.28 21.84 -0.05
CA HIS A 700 -12.95 21.60 -0.59
C HIS A 700 -11.96 21.65 0.56
N LEU A 701 -11.70 20.48 1.17
CA LEU A 701 -10.93 20.34 2.40
C LEU A 701 -9.70 19.44 2.19
N THR A 702 -8.68 19.58 3.04
CA THR A 702 -7.54 18.64 3.02
C THR A 702 -7.94 17.24 3.49
N ALA A 703 -8.93 17.15 4.37
CA ALA A 703 -9.52 15.89 4.82
C ALA A 703 -11.01 16.07 5.12
N ASN A 704 -11.78 15.00 4.97
CA ASN A 704 -13.24 14.98 5.10
C ASN A 704 -13.96 15.86 4.05
N GLY A 705 -13.45 15.86 2.83
CA GLY A 705 -14.19 16.39 1.68
C GLY A 705 -15.42 15.53 1.39
N GLY A 706 -16.46 16.14 0.83
CA GLY A 706 -17.74 15.50 0.58
C GLY A 706 -18.66 16.29 -0.35
N VAL A 707 -19.79 15.66 -0.64
CA VAL A 707 -20.86 16.16 -1.51
C VAL A 707 -22.16 16.18 -0.72
N PHE A 708 -22.89 17.28 -0.80
CA PHE A 708 -24.06 17.56 0.02
C PHE A 708 -25.21 18.08 -0.83
N ALA A 709 -26.44 17.77 -0.43
CA ALA A 709 -27.63 18.42 -0.95
C ALA A 709 -28.36 19.20 0.14
N TYR A 710 -29.01 20.29 -0.23
CA TYR A 710 -29.86 21.08 0.65
C TYR A 710 -31.26 21.15 0.06
N GLU A 711 -32.16 20.40 0.70
CA GLU A 711 -33.57 20.33 0.36
C GLU A 711 -34.30 21.52 0.98
N TYR A 712 -35.21 22.12 0.21
CA TYR A 712 -36.07 23.20 0.67
C TYR A 712 -37.47 23.11 0.04
N ASP A 713 -38.46 23.67 0.74
CA ASP A 713 -39.81 23.79 0.19
C ASP A 713 -39.81 24.79 -0.99
N ASN A 714 -40.04 24.27 -2.19
CA ASN A 714 -40.05 25.04 -3.44
C ASN A 714 -41.30 25.95 -3.56
N GLU A 715 -42.41 25.67 -2.86
CA GLU A 715 -43.58 26.56 -2.81
C GLU A 715 -43.33 27.78 -1.91
N LEU A 716 -42.58 27.60 -0.83
CA LEU A 716 -42.15 28.69 0.06
C LEU A 716 -40.94 29.46 -0.48
N GLY A 717 -40.08 28.77 -1.25
CA GLY A 717 -38.83 29.29 -1.80
C GLY A 717 -37.67 29.30 -0.80
N LEU A 718 -36.45 29.15 -1.30
CA LEU A 718 -35.22 29.07 -0.50
C LEU A 718 -35.01 30.28 0.43
N ALA A 719 -35.60 31.44 0.12
CA ALA A 719 -35.58 32.63 0.99
C ALA A 719 -36.26 32.42 2.34
N LYS A 720 -37.30 31.56 2.41
CA LYS A 720 -38.21 31.45 3.56
C LYS A 720 -38.30 30.03 4.14
N SER A 721 -37.91 29.01 3.38
CA SER A 721 -38.02 27.60 3.80
C SER A 721 -37.08 27.23 4.93
N ASP A 722 -37.46 26.23 5.74
CA ASP A 722 -36.49 25.46 6.53
C ASP A 722 -35.63 24.62 5.57
N ILE A 723 -34.34 24.49 5.86
CA ILE A 723 -33.37 23.81 4.98
C ILE A 723 -32.94 22.51 5.64
N VAL A 724 -33.02 21.40 4.90
CA VAL A 724 -32.56 20.08 5.34
C VAL A 724 -31.30 19.72 4.57
N LYS A 725 -30.20 19.49 5.29
CA LYS A 725 -28.93 19.05 4.72
C LYS A 725 -28.87 17.53 4.64
N HIS A 726 -28.54 17.02 3.46
CA HIS A 726 -28.27 15.61 3.19
C HIS A 726 -26.79 15.44 2.82
N THR A 727 -26.10 14.49 3.46
CA THR A 727 -24.75 14.10 3.06
C THR A 727 -24.85 12.99 2.03
N LEU A 728 -24.46 13.25 0.79
CA LEU A 728 -24.53 12.28 -0.31
C LEU A 728 -23.26 11.43 -0.37
N ALA A 729 -22.11 12.05 -0.08
CA ALA A 729 -20.82 11.37 0.02
C ALA A 729 -19.88 12.10 0.98
N ASP A 730 -19.00 11.36 1.64
CA ASP A 730 -17.95 11.89 2.49
C ASP A 730 -16.64 11.09 2.34
N GLY A 731 -15.59 11.50 3.04
CA GLY A 731 -14.31 10.79 3.06
C GLY A 731 -13.45 10.99 1.80
N ILE A 732 -13.78 11.98 0.96
CA ILE A 732 -12.97 12.34 -0.21
C ILE A 732 -11.79 13.19 0.27
N ASN A 733 -10.64 12.54 0.45
CA ASN A 733 -9.47 13.16 1.06
C ASN A 733 -8.43 13.53 0.00
N ASN A 734 -7.83 14.72 0.17
CA ASN A 734 -6.69 15.11 -0.65
C ASN A 734 -5.48 14.20 -0.39
N VAL A 735 -4.85 13.73 -1.46
CA VAL A 735 -3.64 12.90 -1.44
C VAL A 735 -2.38 13.69 -1.79
N GLN A 736 -2.54 14.90 -2.34
CA GLN A 736 -1.42 15.77 -2.68
C GLN A 736 -0.75 16.37 -1.45
N LYS A 737 0.53 16.71 -1.58
CA LYS A 737 1.30 17.35 -0.49
C LYS A 737 0.74 18.73 -0.11
N LYS A 738 0.16 19.43 -1.08
CA LYS A 738 -0.54 20.71 -0.95
C LYS A 738 -1.72 20.65 -1.91
N GLY A 739 -2.94 20.70 -1.39
CA GLY A 739 -4.16 20.54 -2.15
C GLY A 739 -5.35 20.32 -1.22
N MET A 740 -6.55 20.35 -1.80
CA MET A 740 -7.83 20.16 -1.14
C MET A 740 -8.76 19.39 -2.10
N ALA A 741 -9.81 18.79 -1.56
CA ALA A 741 -10.74 17.93 -2.30
C ALA A 741 -12.11 17.84 -1.60
N PRO A 742 -13.17 17.43 -2.31
CA PRO A 742 -13.30 17.35 -3.77
C PRO A 742 -13.38 18.73 -4.44
N GLY A 743 -13.28 18.78 -5.76
CA GLY A 743 -13.55 19.95 -6.58
C GLY A 743 -15.04 20.12 -6.91
N HIS A 744 -15.35 20.37 -8.19
CA HIS A 744 -16.71 20.54 -8.68
C HIS A 744 -17.49 19.21 -8.69
N SER A 745 -18.80 19.27 -8.53
CA SER A 745 -19.71 18.15 -8.73
C SER A 745 -20.90 18.60 -9.55
N PHE A 746 -21.44 17.70 -10.36
CA PHE A 746 -22.62 17.99 -11.18
C PHE A 746 -23.46 16.75 -11.41
N THR A 747 -24.76 16.95 -11.61
CA THR A 747 -25.68 15.87 -11.96
C THR A 747 -25.51 15.44 -13.43
N VAL A 748 -25.70 14.16 -13.70
CA VAL A 748 -25.66 13.60 -15.05
C VAL A 748 -26.71 12.51 -15.22
N TYR A 749 -27.40 12.55 -16.35
CA TYR A 749 -28.34 11.52 -16.78
C TYR A 749 -27.69 10.71 -17.90
N PRO A 750 -27.50 9.39 -17.76
CA PRO A 750 -26.81 8.57 -18.77
C PRO A 750 -27.44 8.63 -20.17
N ARG A 751 -28.76 8.86 -20.27
CA ARG A 751 -29.52 9.00 -21.53
C ARG A 751 -30.07 10.42 -21.76
N GLY A 752 -29.44 11.42 -21.16
CA GLY A 752 -29.98 12.79 -21.11
C GLY A 752 -31.12 12.94 -20.09
N LYS A 753 -31.43 14.19 -19.74
CA LYS A 753 -32.48 14.50 -18.75
C LYS A 753 -33.84 14.01 -19.26
N PRO A 754 -34.62 13.25 -18.47
CA PRO A 754 -35.92 12.73 -18.90
C PRO A 754 -36.95 13.85 -19.10
N GLU A 755 -37.99 13.56 -19.90
CA GLU A 755 -39.13 14.48 -20.09
C GLU A 755 -40.11 14.49 -18.90
N GLU A 756 -40.15 13.40 -18.12
CA GLU A 756 -40.99 13.25 -16.92
C GLU A 756 -40.09 13.17 -15.68
N ASP A 757 -40.52 13.81 -14.59
CA ASP A 757 -39.86 13.73 -13.29
C ASP A 757 -39.88 12.29 -12.74
N GLY A 758 -38.88 11.94 -11.92
CA GLY A 758 -38.81 10.64 -11.23
C GLY A 758 -37.57 9.79 -11.51
N GLU A 759 -36.68 10.16 -12.44
CA GLU A 759 -35.36 9.54 -12.54
C GLU A 759 -34.36 10.33 -11.68
N ILE A 760 -33.72 9.63 -10.74
CA ILE A 760 -32.68 10.22 -9.89
C ILE A 760 -31.39 10.32 -10.72
N PRO A 761 -30.75 11.50 -10.82
CA PRO A 761 -29.52 11.65 -11.59
C PRO A 761 -28.34 10.91 -10.93
N TYR A 762 -27.35 10.53 -11.73
CA TYR A 762 -26.03 10.24 -11.19
C TYR A 762 -25.33 11.55 -10.85
N ILE A 763 -24.35 11.53 -9.94
CA ILE A 763 -23.52 12.71 -9.67
C ILE A 763 -22.08 12.36 -9.99
N LEU A 764 -21.42 13.17 -10.80
CA LEU A 764 -19.98 13.07 -11.04
C LEU A 764 -19.26 14.10 -10.21
N VAL A 765 -18.12 13.70 -9.66
CA VAL A 765 -17.33 14.52 -8.74
C VAL A 765 -15.89 14.57 -9.21
N ASP A 766 -15.41 15.77 -9.47
CA ASP A 766 -14.02 16.07 -9.76
C ASP A 766 -13.21 15.89 -8.46
N GLY A 767 -12.36 14.86 -8.37
CA GLY A 767 -11.61 14.62 -7.13
C GLY A 767 -10.60 15.72 -6.80
N ASP A 768 -10.19 16.52 -7.78
CA ASP A 768 -9.15 17.55 -7.67
C ASP A 768 -7.90 17.01 -6.93
N GLY A 769 -7.61 17.49 -5.72
CA GLY A 769 -6.48 17.04 -4.91
C GLY A 769 -6.58 15.60 -4.39
N ALA A 770 -7.74 14.94 -4.49
CA ALA A 770 -7.89 13.51 -4.23
C ALA A 770 -7.33 12.62 -5.36
N GLU A 771 -7.00 13.22 -6.51
CA GLU A 771 -6.42 12.55 -7.67
C GLU A 771 -7.20 11.31 -8.13
N ASN A 772 -8.53 11.42 -8.11
CA ASN A 772 -9.46 10.41 -8.60
C ASN A 772 -10.67 11.07 -9.29
N TYR A 773 -11.44 10.25 -10.01
CA TYR A 773 -12.72 10.66 -10.58
C TYR A 773 -13.81 9.76 -9.99
N ILE A 774 -14.86 10.36 -9.44
CA ILE A 774 -15.84 9.67 -8.60
C ILE A 774 -17.21 9.79 -9.24
N MET A 775 -18.01 8.73 -9.11
CA MET A 775 -19.43 8.74 -9.44
C MET A 775 -20.23 8.33 -8.21
N LEU A 776 -21.26 9.12 -7.90
CA LEU A 776 -22.29 8.77 -6.95
C LEU A 776 -23.48 8.20 -7.72
N ARG A 777 -23.90 7.00 -7.34
CA ARG A 777 -25.01 6.28 -7.96
C ARG A 777 -26.25 6.39 -7.10
N PRO A 778 -27.43 6.67 -7.67
CA PRO A 778 -28.68 6.62 -6.92
C PRO A 778 -28.86 5.26 -6.25
N GLY A 779 -29.16 5.28 -4.95
CA GLY A 779 -29.50 4.10 -4.17
C GLY A 779 -31.00 3.78 -4.20
N ASP A 780 -31.42 2.85 -3.33
CA ASP A 780 -32.82 2.40 -3.23
C ASP A 780 -33.75 3.42 -2.54
N LYS A 781 -33.19 4.42 -1.84
CA LYS A 781 -33.95 5.44 -1.11
C LYS A 781 -33.68 6.84 -1.64
N GLU A 782 -34.69 7.69 -1.46
CA GLU A 782 -34.58 9.13 -1.62
C GLU A 782 -33.38 9.65 -0.80
N TRP A 783 -32.48 10.41 -1.44
CA TRP A 783 -31.22 10.93 -0.88
C TRP A 783 -30.08 9.94 -0.63
N GLU A 784 -30.24 8.66 -0.94
CA GLU A 784 -29.17 7.67 -0.78
C GLU A 784 -28.34 7.56 -2.06
N TYR A 785 -27.02 7.66 -1.92
CA TYR A 785 -26.09 7.52 -3.03
C TYR A 785 -24.94 6.58 -2.67
N ASP A 786 -24.60 5.67 -3.58
CA ASP A 786 -23.42 4.81 -3.49
C ASP A 786 -22.23 5.50 -4.16
N MET A 787 -21.17 5.75 -3.40
CA MET A 787 -19.95 6.36 -3.91
C MET A 787 -19.03 5.30 -4.54
N GLU A 788 -18.68 5.48 -5.81
CA GLU A 788 -17.70 4.68 -6.54
C GLU A 788 -16.56 5.56 -7.07
N VAL A 789 -15.32 5.20 -6.72
CA VAL A 789 -14.14 5.74 -7.41
C VAL A 789 -14.00 5.03 -8.76
N LEU A 790 -14.23 5.75 -9.86
CA LEU A 790 -14.17 5.17 -11.20
C LEU A 790 -12.75 4.82 -11.61
N PHE A 791 -11.84 5.78 -11.44
CA PHE A 791 -10.42 5.57 -11.73
C PHE A 791 -9.55 6.59 -10.98
N PRO A 792 -8.28 6.24 -10.68
CA PRO A 792 -7.34 7.20 -10.17
C PRO A 792 -6.85 8.06 -11.34
N THR A 793 -6.87 9.37 -11.15
CA THR A 793 -6.39 10.32 -12.14
C THR A 793 -4.89 10.55 -11.98
N ASN A 794 -4.33 10.39 -10.77
CA ASN A 794 -2.91 10.68 -10.44
C ASN A 794 -2.48 12.10 -10.85
N CYS A 795 -3.42 13.04 -10.82
CA CYS A 795 -3.26 14.44 -11.18
C CYS A 795 -4.48 15.23 -10.67
N THR A 796 -4.37 16.55 -10.57
CA THR A 796 -5.50 17.44 -10.32
C THR A 796 -6.52 17.31 -11.45
N VAL A 797 -7.79 17.26 -11.05
CA VAL A 797 -8.95 17.27 -11.93
C VAL A 797 -9.58 18.65 -11.87
N GLY A 798 -9.64 19.32 -13.01
CA GLY A 798 -10.34 20.61 -13.14
C GLY A 798 -11.87 20.43 -13.20
N LYS A 799 -12.60 21.47 -13.59
CA LYS A 799 -14.07 21.41 -13.74
C LYS A 799 -14.46 20.58 -14.96
N SER A 800 -15.04 19.39 -14.72
CA SER A 800 -15.59 18.55 -15.78
C SER A 800 -16.96 19.04 -16.26
N VAL A 801 -17.36 18.55 -17.44
CA VAL A 801 -18.67 18.82 -18.04
C VAL A 801 -19.19 17.58 -18.77
N SER A 802 -20.51 17.48 -18.94
CA SER A 802 -21.14 16.39 -19.68
C SER A 802 -22.21 16.87 -20.65
N GLY A 803 -22.44 16.09 -21.71
CA GLY A 803 -23.52 16.29 -22.65
C GLY A 803 -23.54 15.18 -23.70
N ASP A 804 -24.69 14.91 -24.31
CA ASP A 804 -24.80 14.07 -25.51
C ASP A 804 -24.31 14.90 -26.70
N ILE A 805 -23.04 14.71 -27.06
CA ILE A 805 -22.37 15.58 -28.04
C ILE A 805 -22.42 15.02 -29.46
N ASP A 806 -22.58 13.70 -29.62
CA ASP A 806 -22.67 13.06 -30.93
C ASP A 806 -24.10 12.67 -31.34
N GLY A 807 -25.07 12.90 -30.45
CA GLY A 807 -26.49 12.69 -30.68
C GLY A 807 -26.90 11.22 -30.70
N ASP A 808 -26.09 10.34 -30.10
CA ASP A 808 -26.39 8.90 -30.02
C ASP A 808 -27.35 8.54 -28.87
N GLY A 809 -27.72 9.53 -28.05
CA GLY A 809 -28.63 9.40 -26.94
C GLY A 809 -27.97 8.88 -25.65
N LEU A 810 -26.64 8.77 -25.62
CA LEU A 810 -25.86 8.54 -24.41
C LEU A 810 -25.01 9.78 -24.11
N THR A 811 -24.85 10.05 -22.82
CA THR A 811 -24.09 11.23 -22.40
C THR A 811 -22.59 10.95 -22.43
N GLU A 812 -21.82 11.86 -23.02
CA GLU A 812 -20.36 11.95 -22.85
C GLU A 812 -19.99 12.78 -21.63
N VAL A 813 -18.82 12.49 -21.08
CA VAL A 813 -18.21 13.24 -19.99
C VAL A 813 -16.79 13.64 -20.38
N PHE A 814 -16.46 14.90 -20.19
CA PHE A 814 -15.15 15.48 -20.47
C PHE A 814 -14.47 15.85 -19.16
N VAL A 815 -13.33 15.21 -18.90
CA VAL A 815 -12.60 15.31 -17.64
C VAL A 815 -11.25 15.98 -17.87
N PRO A 816 -11.01 17.22 -17.41
CA PRO A 816 -9.75 17.91 -17.59
C PRO A 816 -8.71 17.36 -16.58
N LEU A 817 -7.66 16.73 -17.10
CA LEU A 817 -6.57 16.14 -16.30
C LEU A 817 -5.35 17.06 -16.37
N TYR A 818 -5.21 17.90 -15.35
CA TYR A 818 -4.38 19.11 -15.36
C TYR A 818 -2.91 18.84 -15.68
N GLU A 819 -2.20 18.08 -14.83
CA GLU A 819 -0.77 17.78 -15.02
C GLU A 819 -0.51 16.85 -16.20
N LYS A 820 -1.54 16.11 -16.66
CA LYS A 820 -1.44 15.22 -17.81
C LYS A 820 -1.57 15.94 -19.15
N ASN A 821 -1.99 17.21 -19.15
CA ASN A 821 -2.22 17.99 -20.36
C ASN A 821 -3.21 17.32 -21.33
N ILE A 822 -4.28 16.74 -20.79
CA ILE A 822 -5.32 16.09 -21.59
C ILE A 822 -6.72 16.37 -21.05
N VAL A 823 -7.70 16.38 -21.95
CA VAL A 823 -9.11 16.22 -21.61
C VAL A 823 -9.49 14.77 -21.92
N ARG A 824 -9.83 14.00 -20.89
CA ARG A 824 -10.29 12.62 -21.03
C ARG A 824 -11.77 12.59 -21.39
N VAL A 825 -12.10 11.88 -22.46
CA VAL A 825 -13.48 11.67 -22.90
C VAL A 825 -13.95 10.29 -22.44
N LEU A 826 -15.04 10.28 -21.69
CA LEU A 826 -15.74 9.09 -21.25
C LEU A 826 -17.15 9.07 -21.86
N ARG A 827 -17.73 7.88 -21.98
CA ARG A 827 -19.10 7.70 -22.47
C ARG A 827 -19.86 6.76 -21.54
N PHE A 828 -21.12 7.08 -21.27
CA PHE A 828 -22.01 6.14 -20.59
C PHE A 828 -22.32 4.93 -21.47
N LYS A 829 -22.37 3.76 -20.85
CA LYS A 829 -22.70 2.50 -21.52
C LYS A 829 -23.61 1.65 -20.64
N GLU A 830 -24.61 1.04 -21.26
CA GLU A 830 -25.46 0.03 -20.61
C GLU A 830 -24.69 -1.26 -20.36
N VAL A 831 -24.81 -1.78 -19.15
CA VAL A 831 -24.27 -3.10 -18.81
C VAL A 831 -25.26 -4.14 -19.32
N GLU A 832 -24.86 -4.95 -20.31
CA GLU A 832 -25.66 -6.12 -20.71
C GLU A 832 -25.69 -7.13 -19.55
N GLU A 833 -26.90 -7.53 -19.13
CA GLU A 833 -27.16 -8.49 -18.03
C GLU A 833 -26.43 -9.84 -18.14
#